data_AF-A0A8J4BF35-F1
#
_entry.id   AF-A0A8J4BF35-F1
#
_cell.length_a   1.000
_cell.length_b   1.000
_cell.length_c   1.000
_cell.angle_alpha   90.00
_cell.angle_beta   90.00
_cell.angle_gamma   90.00
#
_symmetry.space_group_name_H-M   'P 1'
#
loop_
_entity.id
_entity.type
_entity.pdbx_description
1 polymer ?
#
loop_
_entity_poly.entity_id
_entity_poly.type
_entity_poly.pdbx_seq_one_letter_code
_entity_poly.pdbx_strand_id
1 'polypeptide(L)'
;MPVGQVLDPATGERVDKVVFVVFFAGERARVKIGKICEAFGANRYPLPEEPNRQRAMAAEVGGRLTEMRTTLEVGDLQRGRLLNRVAADIDAWMTLVRKEKAVYHTLNKCNVDVTRKVLVAEAWVPSSARQRVQEALRAVADTANQVGAILQPLASHENPPTYFKTNKFTSCFQSIVDAYGIARYREVNPAVFTIATFPFLFAVMFGDLGHGLLMTLFAAWLLINEKKFGKQQLNDMFQMLYGGRYCILLMGLFSMYVGVLYNEFFSMPMALAGKTAFVCLDSSNQIVTVSGTNVPIDNRDCTYNNGTVKMRPGAGPYPFGLDPIWHGTKTELPFLNSMKMKMSILLGVAHMNLGIIMSLLNNNYFRDRLSTLCEFVPQMIFLNGLFGYLSALIVGKWVSGSLVDLYHVMIYMFLSPGTVDQSGYLFRGQDTVQVILLLVSLVAVPWMLLPKPLILKKRAEAAAKTRGEYRRLDRDHEAGHGSDGHGGGHGEHFDFGEVMVHQMIHTIEFVLGAVSNTASYLRLWALSLAHSQLSAVFYDRVLMMTVEVREGGVREGERRGVGPRGQTCFKSTEMGYGRRGRSYKIKWVLIAPLSRCGLVCLLCLSATRSCVHLTPFPHPWRGPLCHPTIALFFMCHRTQPTCPITSSCPLTSTAGQPRCDVHWFLHIRGGHTRCADGHGVTIGLPSRAPPSLG
;
A
#
# COMPACT_ATOMS: atom_id res chain seq x y z
N MET A 1 -18.13 54.04 -3.64
CA MET A 1 -18.87 52.83 -4.07
C MET A 1 -17.85 51.76 -4.40
N PRO A 2 -18.06 50.47 -4.04
CA PRO A 2 -17.21 49.39 -4.52
C PRO A 2 -17.43 49.22 -6.03
N VAL A 3 -16.34 49.09 -6.80
CA VAL A 3 -16.41 48.86 -8.26
C VAL A 3 -16.59 47.37 -8.59
N GLY A 4 -16.57 46.52 -7.56
CA GLY A 4 -16.53 45.07 -7.66
C GLY A 4 -15.11 44.56 -7.92
N GLN A 5 -15.01 43.28 -8.25
CA GLN A 5 -13.76 42.60 -8.52
C GLN A 5 -13.24 42.97 -9.91
N VAL A 6 -12.13 43.71 -9.96
CA VAL A 6 -11.41 44.06 -11.18
C VAL A 6 -10.22 43.12 -11.33
N LEU A 7 -10.01 42.58 -12.53
CA LEU A 7 -8.80 41.83 -12.85
C LEU A 7 -7.61 42.79 -12.84
N ASP A 8 -6.64 42.58 -11.97
CA ASP A 8 -5.45 43.41 -11.92
C ASP A 8 -4.49 43.03 -13.06
N PRO A 9 -4.11 43.96 -13.96
CA PRO A 9 -3.32 43.62 -15.15
C PRO A 9 -1.88 43.20 -14.85
N ALA A 10 -1.37 43.45 -13.64
CA ALA A 10 -0.02 43.06 -13.25
C ALA A 10 0.05 41.66 -12.61
N THR A 11 -0.95 41.29 -11.79
CA THR A 11 -0.97 39.98 -11.10
C THR A 11 -1.87 38.94 -11.78
N GLY A 12 -2.84 39.36 -12.59
CA GLY A 12 -3.87 38.49 -13.14
C GLY A 12 -4.91 38.03 -12.11
N GLU A 13 -4.91 38.60 -10.90
CA GLU A 13 -5.88 38.26 -9.84
C GLU A 13 -7.11 39.17 -9.86
N ARG A 14 -8.24 38.65 -9.37
CA ARG A 14 -9.47 39.44 -9.18
C ARG A 14 -9.41 40.16 -7.84
N VAL A 15 -9.11 41.45 -7.88
CA VAL A 15 -8.96 42.29 -6.68
C VAL A 15 -10.18 43.21 -6.55
N ASP A 16 -10.79 43.26 -5.37
CA ASP A 16 -11.83 44.24 -5.06
C ASP A 16 -11.22 45.64 -4.98
N LYS A 17 -11.51 46.48 -5.99
CA LYS A 17 -10.99 47.86 -6.06
C LYS A 17 -12.04 48.85 -5.56
N VAL A 18 -11.63 49.70 -4.62
CA VAL A 18 -12.46 50.74 -4.02
C VAL A 18 -12.03 52.10 -4.56
N VAL A 19 -12.99 52.88 -5.07
CA VAL A 19 -12.77 54.27 -5.47
C VAL A 19 -13.04 55.18 -4.28
N PHE A 20 -12.08 56.07 -4.00
CA PHE A 20 -12.14 57.11 -2.99
C PHE A 20 -11.79 58.47 -3.60
N VAL A 21 -12.26 59.55 -2.97
CA VAL A 21 -11.99 60.95 -3.37
C VAL A 21 -11.40 61.67 -2.17
N VAL A 22 -10.37 62.49 -2.39
CA VAL A 22 -9.70 63.26 -1.33
C VAL A 22 -9.76 64.74 -1.69
N PHE A 23 -10.46 65.52 -0.88
CA PHE A 23 -10.46 66.98 -0.97
C PHE A 23 -9.32 67.54 -0.12
N PHE A 24 -8.57 68.50 -0.66
CA PHE A 24 -7.47 69.17 0.04
C PHE A 24 -7.41 70.64 -0.43
N ALA A 25 -7.02 71.53 0.47
CA ALA A 25 -6.74 72.93 0.15
C ALA A 25 -5.22 73.15 0.09
N GLY A 26 -4.73 73.65 -1.05
CA GLY A 26 -3.33 74.08 -1.22
C GLY A 26 -2.43 73.10 -1.98
N GLU A 27 -1.56 73.68 -2.82
CA GLU A 27 -0.73 72.95 -3.79
C GLU A 27 0.32 72.01 -3.14
N ARG A 28 0.85 72.38 -1.97
CA ARG A 28 1.78 71.52 -1.20
C ARG A 28 1.12 70.21 -0.76
N ALA A 29 -0.19 70.23 -0.46
CA ALA A 29 -0.94 69.03 -0.09
C ALA A 29 -1.16 68.12 -1.32
N ARG A 30 -1.49 68.71 -2.48
CA ARG A 30 -1.66 68.00 -3.76
C ARG A 30 -0.46 67.12 -4.09
N VAL A 31 0.74 67.68 -4.04
CA VAL A 31 1.99 66.97 -4.36
C VAL A 31 2.29 65.86 -3.35
N LYS A 32 2.05 66.08 -2.05
CA LYS A 32 2.29 65.08 -1.01
C LYS A 32 1.31 63.90 -1.10
N ILE A 33 0.01 64.18 -1.28
CA ILE A 33 -1.01 63.14 -1.48
C ILE A 33 -0.75 62.38 -2.78
N GLY A 34 -0.35 63.07 -3.86
CA GLY A 34 0.02 62.45 -5.13
C GLY A 34 1.08 61.36 -4.98
N LYS A 35 2.18 61.63 -4.25
CA LYS A 35 3.25 60.67 -3.96
C LYS A 35 2.79 59.50 -3.09
N ILE A 36 1.88 59.74 -2.13
CA ILE A 36 1.32 58.68 -1.29
C ILE A 36 0.46 57.73 -2.14
N CYS A 37 -0.40 58.25 -3.01
CA CYS A 37 -1.19 57.44 -3.93
C CYS A 37 -0.30 56.61 -4.87
N GLU A 38 0.78 57.18 -5.42
CA GLU A 38 1.75 56.42 -6.23
C GLU A 38 2.44 55.30 -5.44
N ALA A 39 2.90 55.58 -4.21
CA ALA A 39 3.59 54.60 -3.37
C ALA A 39 2.71 53.40 -2.97
N PHE A 40 1.39 53.59 -2.88
CA PHE A 40 0.41 52.53 -2.64
C PHE A 40 -0.23 51.95 -3.92
N GLY A 41 0.26 52.30 -5.12
CA GLY A 41 -0.23 51.76 -6.39
C GLY A 41 -1.65 52.21 -6.78
N ALA A 42 -2.12 53.35 -6.26
CA ALA A 42 -3.46 53.87 -6.53
C ALA A 42 -3.51 54.63 -7.87
N ASN A 43 -4.30 54.12 -8.82
CA ASN A 43 -4.54 54.78 -10.10
C ASN A 43 -5.35 56.07 -9.91
N ARG A 44 -4.80 57.20 -10.37
CA ARG A 44 -5.41 58.53 -10.26
C ARG A 44 -6.05 58.92 -11.60
N TYR A 45 -7.27 59.43 -11.57
CA TYR A 45 -7.99 59.92 -12.74
C TYR A 45 -8.32 61.42 -12.58
N PRO A 46 -8.08 62.26 -13.59
CA PRO A 46 -8.49 63.66 -13.55
C PRO A 46 -10.01 63.76 -13.77
N LEU A 47 -10.72 64.42 -12.84
CA LEU A 47 -12.14 64.72 -12.97
C LEU A 47 -12.32 66.24 -13.14
N PRO A 48 -12.76 66.74 -14.31
CA PRO A 48 -13.06 68.16 -14.50
C PRO A 48 -14.20 68.63 -13.59
N GLU A 49 -14.15 69.88 -13.12
CA GLU A 49 -15.22 70.45 -12.28
C GLU A 49 -16.47 70.83 -13.09
N GLU A 50 -16.31 71.20 -14.36
CA GLU A 50 -17.41 71.57 -15.24
C GLU A 50 -18.24 70.34 -15.70
N PRO A 51 -19.58 70.32 -15.49
CA PRO A 51 -20.41 69.16 -15.85
C PRO A 51 -20.45 68.88 -17.37
N ASN A 52 -20.28 69.92 -18.20
CA ASN A 52 -20.20 69.76 -19.65
C ASN A 52 -18.90 69.03 -20.07
N ARG A 53 -17.76 69.34 -19.44
CA ARG A 53 -16.49 68.63 -19.69
C ARG A 53 -16.51 67.21 -19.16
N GLN A 54 -17.16 66.94 -18.03
CA GLN A 54 -17.37 65.58 -17.54
C GLN A 54 -18.15 64.73 -18.54
N ARG A 55 -19.25 65.25 -19.12
CA ARG A 55 -20.02 64.56 -20.16
C ARG A 55 -19.21 64.31 -21.44
N ALA A 56 -18.41 65.30 -21.87
CA ALA A 56 -17.53 65.15 -23.04
C ALA A 56 -16.46 64.07 -22.82
N MET A 57 -15.77 64.09 -21.67
CA MET A 57 -14.77 63.08 -21.30
C MET A 57 -15.37 61.68 -21.18
N ALA A 58 -16.58 61.55 -20.61
CA ALA A 58 -17.29 60.27 -20.53
C ALA A 58 -17.67 59.73 -21.91
N ALA A 59 -18.09 60.59 -22.85
CA ALA A 59 -18.37 60.20 -24.22
C ALA A 59 -17.10 59.77 -24.98
N GLU A 60 -15.99 60.48 -24.81
CA GLU A 60 -14.70 60.12 -25.40
C GLU A 60 -14.17 58.78 -24.88
N VAL A 61 -14.16 58.59 -23.55
CA VAL A 61 -13.74 57.32 -22.93
C VAL A 61 -14.67 56.18 -23.33
N GLY A 62 -15.98 56.44 -23.45
CA GLY A 62 -16.96 55.47 -23.97
C GLY A 62 -16.64 55.02 -25.40
N GLY A 63 -16.31 55.96 -26.31
CA GLY A 63 -15.91 55.65 -27.68
C GLY A 63 -14.58 54.88 -27.77
N ARG A 64 -13.57 55.28 -26.99
CA ARG A 64 -12.30 54.52 -26.90
C ARG A 64 -12.52 53.12 -26.34
N LEU A 65 -13.44 52.94 -25.38
CA LEU A 65 -13.75 51.64 -24.80
C LEU A 65 -14.45 50.71 -25.80
N THR A 66 -15.34 51.22 -26.66
CA THR A 66 -15.95 50.40 -27.72
C THR A 66 -14.94 50.02 -28.80
N GLU A 67 -14.00 50.90 -29.17
CA GLU A 67 -12.91 50.60 -30.10
C GLU A 67 -11.90 49.57 -29.54
N MET A 68 -11.48 49.72 -28.28
CA MET A 68 -10.64 48.70 -27.61
C MET A 68 -11.37 47.35 -27.50
N ARG A 69 -12.69 47.37 -27.30
CA ARG A 69 -13.47 46.14 -27.24
C ARG A 69 -13.55 45.42 -28.59
N THR A 70 -13.82 46.13 -29.68
CA THR A 70 -13.88 45.50 -31.01
C THR A 70 -12.52 44.98 -31.46
N THR A 71 -11.43 45.70 -31.16
CA THR A 71 -10.07 45.23 -31.44
C THR A 71 -9.67 44.00 -30.62
N LEU A 72 -10.05 43.93 -29.33
CA LEU A 72 -9.88 42.73 -28.51
C LEU A 72 -10.71 41.55 -29.03
N GLU A 73 -11.98 41.76 -29.39
CA GLU A 73 -12.86 40.72 -29.93
C GLU A 73 -12.31 40.14 -31.26
N VAL A 74 -11.75 40.98 -32.14
CA VAL A 74 -11.05 40.54 -33.36
C VAL A 74 -9.75 39.78 -33.03
N GLY A 75 -8.96 40.26 -32.06
CA GLY A 75 -7.73 39.61 -31.62
C GLY A 75 -7.97 38.22 -31.03
N ASP A 76 -8.99 38.07 -30.18
CA ASP A 76 -9.39 36.78 -29.61
C ASP A 76 -9.95 35.82 -30.66
N LEU A 77 -10.68 36.33 -31.67
CA LEU A 77 -11.13 35.51 -32.80
C LEU A 77 -9.96 35.00 -33.64
N GLN A 78 -8.94 35.83 -33.90
CA GLN A 78 -7.72 35.42 -34.60
C GLN A 78 -6.92 34.40 -33.77
N ARG A 79 -6.74 34.66 -32.47
CA ARG A 79 -6.08 33.76 -31.51
C ARG A 79 -6.78 32.41 -31.45
N GLY A 80 -8.11 32.39 -31.37
CA GLY A 80 -8.92 31.16 -31.37
C GLY A 80 -8.77 30.36 -32.67
N ARG A 81 -8.78 31.03 -33.83
CA ARG A 81 -8.53 30.38 -35.14
C ARG A 81 -7.14 29.76 -35.23
N LEU A 82 -6.10 30.48 -34.76
CA LEU A 82 -4.74 29.96 -34.73
C LEU A 82 -4.60 28.76 -33.79
N LEU A 83 -5.14 28.87 -32.57
CA LEU A 83 -5.12 27.79 -31.57
C LEU A 83 -5.86 26.55 -32.08
N ASN A 84 -7.01 26.70 -32.72
CA ASN A 84 -7.76 25.56 -33.29
C ASN A 84 -6.98 24.88 -34.43
N ARG A 85 -6.24 25.63 -35.27
CA ARG A 85 -5.36 25.05 -36.29
C ARG A 85 -4.21 24.28 -35.65
N VAL A 86 -3.48 24.90 -34.72
CA VAL A 86 -2.36 24.25 -34.03
C VAL A 86 -2.81 23.03 -33.24
N ALA A 87 -3.97 23.08 -32.59
CA ALA A 87 -4.52 21.97 -31.81
C ALA A 87 -4.85 20.72 -32.66
N ALA A 88 -5.12 20.87 -33.95
CA ALA A 88 -5.33 19.73 -34.85
C ALA A 88 -4.02 18.97 -35.16
N ASP A 89 -2.91 19.70 -35.32
CA ASP A 89 -1.63 19.14 -35.77
C ASP A 89 -0.66 18.78 -34.62
N ILE A 90 -0.85 19.37 -33.43
CA ILE A 90 0.12 19.30 -32.32
C ILE A 90 0.43 17.88 -31.83
N ASP A 91 -0.55 16.97 -31.82
CA ASP A 91 -0.36 15.58 -31.40
C ASP A 91 0.47 14.79 -32.42
N ALA A 92 0.33 15.09 -33.71
CA ALA A 92 1.16 14.50 -34.77
C ALA A 92 2.59 15.01 -34.67
N TRP A 93 2.79 16.33 -34.51
CA TRP A 93 4.11 16.93 -34.32
C TRP A 93 4.80 16.43 -33.04
N MET A 94 4.10 16.36 -31.91
CA MET A 94 4.63 15.77 -30.68
C MET A 94 5.02 14.30 -30.84
N THR A 95 4.24 13.52 -31.58
CA THR A 95 4.56 12.12 -31.87
C THR A 95 5.81 11.99 -32.73
N LEU A 96 5.96 12.82 -33.77
CA LEU A 96 7.15 12.87 -34.63
C LEU A 96 8.40 13.23 -33.83
N VAL A 97 8.37 14.35 -33.08
CA VAL A 97 9.51 14.82 -32.27
C VAL A 97 9.92 13.81 -31.20
N ARG A 98 8.96 13.10 -30.58
CA ARG A 98 9.26 12.03 -29.60
C ARG A 98 9.93 10.82 -30.26
N LYS A 99 9.51 10.44 -31.47
CA LYS A 99 10.14 9.35 -32.24
C LYS A 99 11.58 9.71 -32.63
N GLU A 100 11.79 10.87 -33.25
CA GLU A 100 13.12 11.36 -33.62
C GLU A 100 14.05 11.44 -32.41
N LYS A 101 13.60 12.06 -31.31
CA LYS A 101 14.38 12.12 -30.06
C LYS A 101 14.78 10.74 -29.55
N ALA A 102 13.91 9.73 -29.65
CA ALA A 102 14.23 8.36 -29.24
C ALA A 102 15.25 7.69 -30.18
N VAL A 103 15.18 7.95 -31.48
CA VAL A 103 16.16 7.48 -32.47
C VAL A 103 17.54 8.08 -32.18
N TYR A 104 17.66 9.42 -32.12
CA TYR A 104 18.94 10.08 -31.80
C TYR A 104 19.50 9.68 -30.44
N HIS A 105 18.64 9.53 -29.40
CA HIS A 105 19.10 9.04 -28.09
C HIS A 105 19.61 7.58 -28.13
N THR A 106 19.14 6.77 -29.07
CA THR A 106 19.64 5.40 -29.27
C THR A 106 20.93 5.39 -30.08
N LEU A 107 21.03 6.20 -31.14
CA LEU A 107 22.25 6.38 -31.93
C LEU A 107 23.41 6.92 -31.08
N ASN A 108 23.14 7.80 -30.11
CA ASN A 108 24.12 8.32 -29.16
C ASN A 108 24.69 7.25 -28.20
N LYS A 109 24.16 6.01 -28.19
CA LYS A 109 24.71 4.87 -27.42
C LYS A 109 25.56 3.94 -28.29
N CYS A 110 25.60 4.15 -29.60
CA CYS A 110 26.44 3.39 -30.51
C CYS A 110 27.86 3.95 -30.51
N ASN A 111 28.85 3.08 -30.71
CA ASN A 111 30.22 3.51 -30.95
C ASN A 111 30.39 3.92 -32.43
N VAL A 112 31.17 4.95 -32.69
CA VAL A 112 31.38 5.51 -34.04
C VAL A 112 32.78 5.14 -34.53
N ASP A 113 32.86 4.22 -35.51
CA ASP A 113 34.12 3.96 -36.20
C ASP A 113 34.35 5.06 -37.26
N VAL A 114 35.19 6.03 -36.90
CA VAL A 114 35.57 7.16 -37.77
C VAL A 114 36.24 6.69 -39.06
N THR A 115 36.94 5.56 -39.05
CA THR A 115 37.70 5.07 -40.22
C THR A 115 36.80 4.48 -41.29
N ARG A 116 35.76 3.73 -40.87
CA ARG A 116 34.81 3.06 -41.78
C ARG A 116 33.52 3.83 -41.98
N LYS A 117 33.27 4.88 -41.20
CA LYS A 117 31.98 5.61 -41.11
C LYS A 117 30.81 4.67 -40.76
N VAL A 118 31.07 3.68 -39.91
CA VAL A 118 30.10 2.67 -39.46
C VAL A 118 29.77 2.89 -37.99
N LEU A 119 28.50 2.71 -37.62
CA LEU A 119 28.06 2.64 -36.23
C LEU A 119 28.10 1.20 -35.76
N VAL A 120 28.79 0.95 -34.64
CA VAL A 120 28.84 -0.35 -33.97
C VAL A 120 27.97 -0.28 -32.73
N ALA A 121 27.05 -1.24 -32.58
CA ALA A 121 26.10 -1.30 -31.48
C ALA A 121 26.06 -2.72 -30.89
N GLU A 122 26.30 -2.83 -29.59
CA GLU A 122 26.11 -4.05 -28.83
C GLU A 122 24.74 -4.02 -28.15
N ALA A 123 23.95 -5.09 -28.30
CA ALA A 123 22.57 -5.11 -27.85
C ALA A 123 22.12 -6.52 -27.42
N TRP A 124 21.42 -6.58 -26.28
CA TRP A 124 20.80 -7.80 -25.80
C TRP A 124 19.52 -8.13 -26.59
N VAL A 125 19.55 -9.20 -27.38
CA VAL A 125 18.40 -9.70 -28.13
C VAL A 125 18.01 -11.09 -27.62
N PRO A 126 16.76 -11.34 -27.21
CA PRO A 126 16.36 -12.68 -26.78
C PRO A 126 16.41 -13.64 -27.98
N SER A 127 16.95 -14.85 -27.78
CA SER A 127 17.25 -15.80 -28.87
C SER A 127 16.05 -16.10 -29.77
N SER A 128 14.83 -16.11 -29.22
CA SER A 128 13.59 -16.31 -29.99
C SER A 128 13.17 -15.14 -30.90
N ALA A 129 13.76 -13.96 -30.75
CA ALA A 129 13.47 -12.78 -31.57
C ALA A 129 14.54 -12.52 -32.65
N ARG A 130 15.68 -13.24 -32.62
CA ARG A 130 16.82 -13.01 -33.52
C ARG A 130 16.44 -13.00 -35.00
N GLN A 131 15.63 -13.96 -35.44
CA GLN A 131 15.17 -14.05 -36.84
C GLN A 131 14.38 -12.81 -37.25
N ARG A 132 13.42 -12.36 -36.42
CA ARG A 132 12.59 -11.16 -36.68
C ARG A 132 13.42 -9.89 -36.80
N VAL A 133 14.48 -9.74 -35.98
CA VAL A 133 15.39 -8.60 -36.08
C VAL A 133 16.18 -8.66 -37.39
N GLN A 134 16.69 -9.85 -37.76
CA GLN A 134 17.44 -10.04 -39.00
C GLN A 134 16.58 -9.81 -40.26
N GLU A 135 15.30 -10.21 -40.23
CA GLU A 135 14.30 -9.93 -41.27
C GLU A 135 14.01 -8.42 -41.39
N ALA A 136 13.79 -7.74 -40.26
CA ALA A 136 13.55 -6.29 -40.25
C ALA A 136 14.75 -5.49 -40.78
N LEU A 137 15.99 -5.88 -40.41
CA LEU A 137 17.21 -5.24 -40.91
C LEU A 137 17.40 -5.44 -42.42
N ARG A 138 17.05 -6.62 -42.95
CA ARG A 138 17.08 -6.89 -44.41
C ARG A 138 16.05 -6.02 -45.14
N ALA A 139 14.80 -6.02 -44.70
CA ALA A 139 13.74 -5.23 -45.34
C ALA A 139 14.07 -3.72 -45.39
N VAL A 140 14.71 -3.18 -44.34
CA VAL A 140 15.19 -1.79 -44.33
C VAL A 140 16.36 -1.58 -45.30
N ALA A 141 17.32 -2.51 -45.36
CA ALA A 141 18.45 -2.45 -46.29
C ALA A 141 18.00 -2.49 -47.77
N ASP A 142 17.06 -3.39 -48.10
CA ASP A 142 16.45 -3.52 -49.42
C ASP A 142 15.72 -2.24 -49.82
N THR A 143 15.00 -1.61 -48.88
CA THR A 143 14.29 -0.33 -49.11
C THR A 143 15.26 0.85 -49.27
N ALA A 144 16.37 0.86 -48.53
CA ALA A 144 17.38 1.92 -48.58
C ALA A 144 18.38 1.76 -49.73
N ASN A 145 18.40 0.60 -50.40
CA ASN A 145 19.39 0.21 -51.41
C ASN A 145 20.85 0.34 -50.90
N GLN A 146 21.08 -0.03 -49.64
CA GLN A 146 22.38 0.05 -48.96
C GLN A 146 22.85 -1.32 -48.46
N VAL A 147 24.15 -1.43 -48.15
CA VAL A 147 24.74 -2.64 -47.57
C VAL A 147 24.02 -2.98 -46.26
N GLY A 148 23.44 -4.18 -46.19
CA GLY A 148 22.62 -4.60 -45.07
C GLY A 148 23.38 -4.68 -43.75
N ALA A 149 22.71 -4.31 -42.66
CA ALA A 149 23.29 -4.34 -41.32
C ALA A 149 23.71 -5.76 -40.91
N ILE A 150 24.97 -5.92 -40.53
CA ILE A 150 25.57 -7.21 -40.18
C ILE A 150 25.26 -7.53 -38.72
N LEU A 151 24.40 -8.52 -38.48
CA LEU A 151 24.07 -9.02 -37.13
C LEU A 151 24.96 -10.21 -36.76
N GLN A 152 26.08 -9.95 -36.10
CA GLN A 152 26.99 -10.98 -35.58
C GLN A 152 26.66 -11.31 -34.11
N PRO A 153 26.56 -12.60 -33.72
CA PRO A 153 26.45 -12.97 -32.31
C PRO A 153 27.80 -12.82 -31.61
N LEU A 154 27.85 -12.00 -30.57
CA LEU A 154 29.01 -11.88 -29.68
C LEU A 154 28.84 -12.83 -28.48
N ALA A 155 29.91 -13.52 -28.10
CA ALA A 155 29.98 -14.22 -26.83
C ALA A 155 30.57 -13.26 -25.78
N SER A 156 29.78 -12.92 -24.76
CA SER A 156 30.20 -12.07 -23.64
C SER A 156 30.11 -12.84 -22.33
N HIS A 157 30.97 -12.48 -21.38
CA HIS A 157 30.94 -12.97 -20.00
C HIS A 157 30.07 -12.11 -19.07
N GLU A 158 29.54 -10.98 -19.54
CA GLU A 158 28.62 -10.15 -18.78
C GLU A 158 27.28 -10.85 -18.51
N ASN A 159 26.62 -10.49 -17.40
CA ASN A 159 25.31 -11.04 -17.05
C ASN A 159 24.22 -10.42 -17.96
N PRO A 160 23.55 -11.20 -18.85
CA PRO A 160 22.45 -10.68 -19.67
C PRO A 160 21.23 -10.29 -18.83
N PRO A 161 20.39 -9.37 -19.33
CA PRO A 161 19.16 -8.96 -18.64
C PRO A 161 18.11 -10.08 -18.59
N THR A 162 17.36 -10.14 -17.49
CA THR A 162 16.23 -11.06 -17.32
C THR A 162 15.00 -10.54 -18.06
N TYR A 163 14.32 -11.40 -18.82
CA TYR A 163 13.10 -11.07 -19.55
C TYR A 163 12.03 -12.16 -19.41
N PHE A 164 10.90 -11.81 -18.80
CA PHE A 164 9.74 -12.70 -18.66
C PHE A 164 8.67 -12.39 -19.71
N LYS A 165 8.19 -13.43 -20.40
CA LYS A 165 7.08 -13.32 -21.36
C LYS A 165 5.75 -13.30 -20.60
N THR A 166 5.30 -12.11 -20.21
CA THR A 166 4.03 -11.93 -19.49
C THR A 166 2.83 -11.88 -20.42
N ASN A 167 1.77 -12.61 -20.07
CA ASN A 167 0.43 -12.45 -20.66
C ASN A 167 -0.38 -11.44 -19.85
N LYS A 168 -1.54 -11.00 -20.37
CA LYS A 168 -2.47 -10.08 -19.66
C LYS A 168 -2.80 -10.53 -18.22
N PHE A 169 -2.84 -11.84 -17.99
CA PHE A 169 -3.10 -12.44 -16.69
C PHE A 169 -1.87 -12.41 -15.78
N THR A 170 -0.72 -12.87 -16.27
CA THR A 170 0.50 -13.00 -15.46
C THR A 170 1.24 -11.69 -15.22
N SER A 171 0.99 -10.65 -16.03
CA SER A 171 1.64 -9.34 -15.87
C SER A 171 1.38 -8.70 -14.51
N CYS A 172 0.18 -8.88 -13.94
CA CYS A 172 -0.14 -8.35 -12.62
C CYS A 172 0.73 -8.97 -11.52
N PHE A 173 0.81 -10.30 -11.47
CA PHE A 173 1.62 -11.02 -10.50
C PHE A 173 3.12 -10.80 -10.71
N GLN A 174 3.56 -10.66 -11.97
CA GLN A 174 4.94 -10.32 -12.28
C GLN A 174 5.31 -8.94 -11.74
N SER A 175 4.48 -7.91 -11.97
CA SER A 175 4.76 -6.56 -11.45
C SER A 175 4.79 -6.49 -9.92
N ILE A 176 4.05 -7.34 -9.21
CA ILE A 176 4.11 -7.45 -7.74
C ILE A 176 5.46 -8.05 -7.30
N VAL A 177 5.97 -9.05 -8.03
CA VAL A 177 7.29 -9.68 -7.75
C VAL A 177 8.44 -8.75 -8.11
N ASP A 178 8.42 -8.16 -9.31
CA ASP A 178 9.46 -7.25 -9.80
C ASP A 178 9.61 -6.00 -8.93
N ALA A 179 8.54 -5.59 -8.22
CA ALA A 179 8.57 -4.49 -7.25
C ALA A 179 9.35 -4.81 -5.96
N TYR A 180 9.55 -6.10 -5.63
CA TYR A 180 10.46 -6.52 -4.56
C TYR A 180 11.91 -6.62 -5.07
N GLY A 181 12.08 -7.17 -6.26
CA GLY A 181 13.38 -7.24 -6.94
C GLY A 181 13.33 -7.99 -8.26
N ILE A 182 14.22 -7.64 -9.18
CA ILE A 182 14.35 -8.33 -10.47
C ILE A 182 15.23 -9.57 -10.28
N ALA A 183 14.70 -10.76 -10.61
CA ALA A 183 15.41 -12.03 -10.49
C ALA A 183 16.65 -12.12 -11.40
N ARG A 184 17.64 -12.92 -10.99
CA ARG A 184 18.88 -13.15 -11.75
C ARG A 184 18.57 -13.84 -13.08
N TYR A 185 19.46 -13.66 -14.08
CA TYR A 185 19.31 -14.31 -15.37
C TYR A 185 19.20 -15.84 -15.24
N ARG A 186 18.12 -16.40 -15.81
CA ARG A 186 17.74 -17.83 -15.77
C ARG A 186 17.44 -18.40 -14.37
N GLU A 187 17.22 -17.55 -13.38
CA GLU A 187 16.66 -17.95 -12.10
C GLU A 187 15.19 -18.41 -12.22
N VAL A 188 14.75 -19.26 -11.29
CA VAL A 188 13.36 -19.69 -11.18
C VAL A 188 12.47 -18.49 -10.85
N ASN A 189 11.47 -18.21 -11.69
CA ASN A 189 10.55 -17.09 -11.47
C ASN A 189 9.53 -17.41 -10.36
N PRO A 190 9.56 -16.72 -9.20
CA PRO A 190 8.62 -17.00 -8.11
C PRO A 190 7.18 -16.59 -8.45
N ALA A 191 6.97 -15.67 -9.41
CA ALA A 191 5.64 -15.19 -9.80
C ALA A 191 4.69 -16.33 -10.25
N VAL A 192 5.22 -17.44 -10.76
CA VAL A 192 4.43 -18.62 -11.16
C VAL A 192 3.69 -19.22 -9.96
N PHE A 193 4.34 -19.28 -8.79
CA PHE A 193 3.73 -19.76 -7.56
C PHE A 193 2.86 -18.68 -6.91
N THR A 194 3.32 -17.42 -6.94
CA THR A 194 2.57 -16.25 -6.42
C THR A 194 1.16 -16.13 -7.00
N ILE A 195 0.94 -16.53 -8.27
CA ILE A 195 -0.40 -16.60 -8.90
C ILE A 195 -1.43 -17.35 -8.03
N ALA A 196 -1.01 -18.43 -7.37
CA ALA A 196 -1.88 -19.24 -6.53
C ALA A 196 -1.70 -18.93 -5.04
N THR A 197 -0.45 -18.85 -4.55
CA THR A 197 -0.17 -18.73 -3.11
C THR A 197 -0.59 -17.37 -2.55
N PHE A 198 -0.39 -16.27 -3.28
CA PHE A 198 -0.75 -14.93 -2.76
C PHE A 198 -2.26 -14.76 -2.60
N PRO A 199 -3.12 -15.06 -3.61
CA PRO A 199 -4.56 -15.04 -3.43
C PRO A 199 -5.09 -16.02 -2.38
N PHE A 200 -4.47 -17.20 -2.24
CA PHE A 200 -4.87 -18.19 -1.24
C PHE A 200 -4.53 -17.75 0.20
N LEU A 201 -3.32 -17.21 0.43
CA LEU A 201 -2.94 -16.69 1.75
C LEU A 201 -3.80 -15.47 2.14
N PHE A 202 -4.14 -14.61 1.19
CA PHE A 202 -5.13 -13.55 1.40
C PHE A 202 -6.50 -14.12 1.81
N ALA A 203 -6.99 -15.16 1.13
CA ALA A 203 -8.27 -15.77 1.44
C ALA A 203 -8.34 -16.40 2.85
N VAL A 204 -7.24 -16.94 3.36
CA VAL A 204 -7.15 -17.44 4.76
C VAL A 204 -7.36 -16.30 5.77
N MET A 205 -6.85 -15.11 5.46
CA MET A 205 -7.03 -13.89 6.26
C MET A 205 -8.42 -13.24 6.09
N PHE A 206 -8.98 -13.30 4.88
CA PHE A 206 -10.23 -12.65 4.47
C PHE A 206 -11.29 -13.70 4.09
N GLY A 207 -11.49 -14.67 4.98
CA GLY A 207 -12.36 -15.84 4.75
C GLY A 207 -13.81 -15.57 5.12
N ASP A 208 -14.55 -14.85 4.28
CA ASP A 208 -15.99 -14.64 4.41
C ASP A 208 -16.64 -14.77 3.03
N LEU A 209 -17.67 -15.61 2.92
CA LEU A 209 -18.35 -15.88 1.66
C LEU A 209 -19.02 -14.61 1.07
N GLY A 210 -19.60 -13.78 1.92
CA GLY A 210 -20.32 -12.56 1.52
C GLY A 210 -19.38 -11.46 1.03
N HIS A 211 -18.32 -11.20 1.78
CA HIS A 211 -17.29 -10.24 1.36
C HIS A 211 -16.50 -10.73 0.12
N GLY A 212 -16.20 -12.03 0.04
CA GLY A 212 -15.60 -12.65 -1.14
C GLY A 212 -16.48 -12.50 -2.40
N LEU A 213 -17.80 -12.72 -2.27
CA LEU A 213 -18.75 -12.52 -3.36
C LEU A 213 -18.76 -11.07 -3.86
N LEU A 214 -18.81 -10.07 -2.96
CA LEU A 214 -18.73 -8.66 -3.37
C LEU A 214 -17.44 -8.32 -4.11
N MET A 215 -16.30 -8.86 -3.65
CA MET A 215 -14.99 -8.69 -4.30
C MET A 215 -14.95 -9.33 -5.70
N THR A 216 -15.50 -10.54 -5.87
CA THR A 216 -15.59 -11.18 -7.20
C THR A 216 -16.49 -10.42 -8.16
N LEU A 217 -17.65 -9.93 -7.70
CA LEU A 217 -18.57 -9.12 -8.53
C LEU A 217 -17.91 -7.82 -9.01
N PHE A 218 -17.18 -7.14 -8.11
CA PHE A 218 -16.43 -5.94 -8.46
C PHE A 218 -15.29 -6.23 -9.47
N ALA A 219 -14.53 -7.32 -9.26
CA ALA A 219 -13.49 -7.74 -10.20
C ALA A 219 -14.07 -8.13 -11.58
N ALA A 220 -15.20 -8.84 -11.60
CA ALA A 220 -15.91 -9.19 -12.83
C ALA A 220 -16.40 -7.94 -13.58
N TRP A 221 -16.91 -6.93 -12.86
CA TRP A 221 -17.30 -5.64 -13.46
C TRP A 221 -16.11 -4.90 -14.11
N LEU A 222 -14.92 -4.93 -13.49
CA LEU A 222 -13.70 -4.38 -14.10
C LEU A 222 -13.28 -5.15 -15.36
N LEU A 223 -13.43 -6.48 -15.38
CA LEU A 223 -13.07 -7.34 -16.51
C LEU A 223 -14.03 -7.17 -17.70
N ILE A 224 -15.34 -7.11 -17.46
CA ILE A 224 -16.35 -6.86 -18.50
C ILE A 224 -16.08 -5.52 -19.22
N ASN A 225 -15.60 -4.51 -18.49
CA ASN A 225 -15.33 -3.17 -19.01
C ASN A 225 -13.87 -2.95 -19.50
N GLU A 226 -13.04 -4.00 -19.66
CA GLU A 226 -11.61 -3.89 -20.01
C GLU A 226 -11.35 -2.96 -21.21
N LYS A 227 -12.11 -3.14 -22.31
CA LYS A 227 -11.95 -2.36 -23.55
C LYS A 227 -12.26 -0.86 -23.40
N LYS A 228 -13.09 -0.49 -22.41
CA LYS A 228 -13.47 0.91 -22.16
C LYS A 228 -12.41 1.60 -21.31
N PHE A 229 -12.03 0.97 -20.20
CA PHE A 229 -11.02 1.53 -19.30
C PHE A 229 -9.62 1.56 -19.93
N GLY A 230 -9.23 0.55 -20.71
CA GLY A 230 -7.94 0.55 -21.42
C GLY A 230 -7.73 1.67 -22.46
N LYS A 231 -8.74 2.48 -22.77
CA LYS A 231 -8.64 3.67 -23.65
C LYS A 231 -8.67 5.01 -22.90
N GLN A 232 -8.99 5.01 -21.61
CA GLN A 232 -9.12 6.23 -20.82
C GLN A 232 -7.88 6.42 -19.96
N GLN A 233 -7.41 7.66 -19.78
CA GLN A 233 -6.49 7.95 -18.68
C GLN A 233 -7.29 7.90 -17.38
N LEU A 234 -6.90 7.00 -16.49
CA LEU A 234 -7.59 6.77 -15.21
C LEU A 234 -6.77 7.43 -14.11
N ASN A 235 -7.42 7.79 -13.00
CA ASN A 235 -6.72 8.29 -11.81
C ASN A 235 -5.76 7.20 -11.28
N ASP A 236 -4.59 7.60 -10.76
CA ASP A 236 -3.50 6.69 -10.35
C ASP A 236 -3.97 5.50 -9.48
N MET A 237 -4.83 5.76 -8.48
CA MET A 237 -5.41 4.72 -7.61
C MET A 237 -6.25 3.69 -8.39
N PHE A 238 -7.04 4.15 -9.37
CA PHE A 238 -7.86 3.29 -10.21
C PHE A 238 -7.02 2.59 -11.30
N GLN A 239 -5.94 3.20 -11.76
CA GLN A 239 -4.97 2.55 -12.66
C GLN A 239 -4.28 1.37 -11.96
N MET A 240 -3.87 1.51 -10.69
CA MET A 240 -3.35 0.40 -9.88
C MET A 240 -4.38 -0.73 -9.75
N LEU A 241 -5.63 -0.39 -9.42
CA LEU A 241 -6.75 -1.33 -9.28
C LEU A 241 -7.06 -2.08 -10.60
N TYR A 242 -7.01 -1.38 -11.73
CA TYR A 242 -7.20 -1.94 -13.07
C TYR A 242 -6.05 -2.86 -13.50
N GLY A 243 -4.81 -2.51 -13.14
CA GLY A 243 -3.65 -3.41 -13.26
C GLY A 243 -3.84 -4.69 -12.43
N GLY A 244 -4.38 -4.54 -11.22
CA GLY A 244 -4.69 -5.62 -10.27
C GLY A 244 -5.86 -6.54 -10.61
N ARG A 245 -6.65 -6.26 -11.66
CA ARG A 245 -7.99 -6.88 -11.88
C ARG A 245 -8.04 -8.41 -11.79
N TYR A 246 -7.04 -9.11 -12.33
CA TYR A 246 -6.98 -10.58 -12.27
C TYR A 246 -6.60 -11.10 -10.88
N CYS A 247 -5.73 -10.39 -10.16
CA CYS A 247 -5.39 -10.73 -8.77
C CYS A 247 -6.60 -10.57 -7.85
N ILE A 248 -7.36 -9.48 -7.99
CA ILE A 248 -8.58 -9.24 -7.20
C ILE A 248 -9.63 -10.32 -7.47
N LEU A 249 -9.78 -10.77 -8.74
CA LEU A 249 -10.68 -11.88 -9.08
C LEU A 249 -10.28 -13.18 -8.34
N LEU A 250 -9.00 -13.57 -8.39
CA LEU A 250 -8.53 -14.77 -7.70
C LEU A 250 -8.67 -14.63 -6.17
N MET A 251 -8.33 -13.47 -5.62
CA MET A 251 -8.49 -13.17 -4.18
C MET A 251 -9.94 -13.33 -3.74
N GLY A 252 -10.89 -12.82 -4.52
CA GLY A 252 -12.32 -12.99 -4.26
C GLY A 252 -12.78 -14.45 -4.37
N LEU A 253 -12.34 -15.19 -5.40
CA LEU A 253 -12.72 -16.60 -5.61
C LEU A 253 -12.17 -17.52 -4.52
N PHE A 254 -10.92 -17.32 -4.09
CA PHE A 254 -10.37 -18.07 -2.95
C PHE A 254 -10.99 -17.62 -1.62
N SER A 255 -11.27 -16.33 -1.43
CA SER A 255 -12.00 -15.82 -0.25
C SER A 255 -13.38 -16.46 -0.14
N MET A 256 -14.09 -16.59 -1.27
CA MET A 256 -15.35 -17.32 -1.37
C MET A 256 -15.20 -18.79 -0.94
N TYR A 257 -14.18 -19.50 -1.46
CA TYR A 257 -13.88 -20.90 -1.08
C TYR A 257 -13.56 -21.07 0.41
N VAL A 258 -12.68 -20.23 0.97
CA VAL A 258 -12.34 -20.26 2.40
C VAL A 258 -13.52 -19.82 3.28
N GLY A 259 -14.35 -18.89 2.81
CA GLY A 259 -15.59 -18.49 3.48
C GLY A 259 -16.59 -19.65 3.65
N VAL A 260 -16.74 -20.53 2.65
CA VAL A 260 -17.51 -21.78 2.83
C VAL A 260 -16.79 -22.75 3.78
N LEU A 261 -15.46 -22.83 3.76
CA LEU A 261 -14.69 -23.69 4.65
C LEU A 261 -14.81 -23.27 6.14
N TYR A 262 -14.76 -21.97 6.43
CA TYR A 262 -15.05 -21.43 7.77
C TYR A 262 -16.54 -21.40 8.09
N ASN A 263 -17.40 -21.53 7.08
CA ASN A 263 -18.85 -21.45 7.19
C ASN A 263 -19.35 -20.08 7.70
N GLU A 264 -18.72 -19.00 7.23
CA GLU A 264 -19.02 -17.61 7.60
C GLU A 264 -19.57 -16.84 6.38
N PHE A 265 -20.80 -16.32 6.46
CA PHE A 265 -21.41 -15.42 5.46
C PHE A 265 -21.94 -14.15 6.14
N PHE A 266 -21.20 -13.04 6.04
CA PHE A 266 -21.50 -11.80 6.78
C PHE A 266 -21.75 -12.03 8.29
N SER A 267 -20.91 -12.85 8.92
CA SER A 267 -21.08 -13.32 10.31
C SER A 267 -22.40 -14.05 10.62
N MET A 268 -22.97 -14.76 9.64
CA MET A 268 -24.02 -15.76 9.84
C MET A 268 -23.52 -17.15 9.40
N PRO A 269 -23.84 -18.23 10.14
CA PRO A 269 -23.48 -19.59 9.78
C PRO A 269 -24.44 -20.17 8.73
N MET A 270 -23.96 -21.03 7.83
CA MET A 270 -24.79 -21.69 6.80
C MET A 270 -24.89 -23.19 7.04
N ALA A 271 -26.12 -23.72 7.09
CA ALA A 271 -26.36 -25.17 7.22
C ALA A 271 -26.20 -25.92 5.87
N LEU A 272 -25.02 -25.82 5.24
CA LEU A 272 -24.81 -26.26 3.85
C LEU A 272 -24.83 -27.79 3.66
N ALA A 273 -24.32 -28.55 4.63
CA ALA A 273 -24.04 -30.00 4.50
C ALA A 273 -24.77 -30.86 5.58
N GLY A 274 -26.03 -30.55 5.87
CA GLY A 274 -26.92 -31.43 6.64
C GLY A 274 -26.94 -31.20 8.16
N LYS A 275 -27.40 -32.22 8.91
CA LYS A 275 -27.61 -32.16 10.37
C LYS A 275 -26.27 -32.02 11.11
N THR A 276 -26.23 -31.16 12.13
CA THR A 276 -25.03 -30.90 12.94
C THR A 276 -24.54 -32.17 13.64
N ALA A 277 -23.23 -32.37 13.66
CA ALA A 277 -22.58 -33.53 14.29
C ALA A 277 -22.55 -33.40 15.83
N PHE A 278 -22.55 -32.16 16.32
CA PHE A 278 -22.59 -31.86 17.74
C PHE A 278 -24.02 -31.59 18.22
N VAL A 279 -24.27 -31.92 19.48
CA VAL A 279 -25.53 -31.70 20.20
C VAL A 279 -25.18 -31.31 21.64
N CYS A 280 -26.03 -30.53 22.27
CA CYS A 280 -25.92 -30.25 23.70
C CYS A 280 -26.23 -31.50 24.52
N LEU A 281 -25.20 -31.97 25.23
CA LEU A 281 -25.23 -33.19 26.01
C LEU A 281 -24.90 -32.86 27.47
N ASP A 282 -25.72 -33.36 28.38
CA ASP A 282 -25.45 -33.27 29.82
C ASP A 282 -24.21 -34.12 30.19
N SER A 283 -23.78 -34.03 31.45
CA SER A 283 -22.73 -34.87 32.05
C SER A 283 -23.01 -36.37 31.83
N SER A 284 -24.28 -36.77 31.82
CA SER A 284 -24.77 -38.14 31.55
C SER A 284 -24.87 -38.52 30.06
N ASN A 285 -24.35 -37.70 29.14
CA ASN A 285 -24.44 -37.87 27.68
C ASN A 285 -25.89 -38.05 27.15
N GLN A 286 -26.89 -37.46 27.81
CA GLN A 286 -28.24 -37.34 27.27
C GLN A 286 -28.48 -35.95 26.68
N ILE A 287 -29.33 -35.89 25.63
CA ILE A 287 -29.69 -34.65 24.94
C ILE A 287 -30.50 -33.79 25.91
N VAL A 288 -30.04 -32.57 26.18
CA VAL A 288 -30.76 -31.66 27.08
C VAL A 288 -32.01 -31.13 26.37
N THR A 289 -33.19 -31.38 26.92
CA THR A 289 -34.49 -30.87 26.43
C THR A 289 -35.03 -29.75 27.31
N VAL A 290 -35.89 -28.91 26.74
CA VAL A 290 -36.57 -27.85 27.51
C VAL A 290 -37.52 -28.51 28.51
N SER A 291 -37.38 -28.16 29.80
CA SER A 291 -38.10 -28.77 30.92
C SER A 291 -39.61 -28.89 30.65
N GLY A 292 -40.10 -30.13 30.52
CA GLY A 292 -41.51 -30.43 30.26
C GLY A 292 -41.89 -30.67 28.78
N THR A 293 -40.92 -30.68 27.84
CA THR A 293 -41.19 -30.99 26.43
C THR A 293 -40.15 -31.92 25.80
N ASN A 294 -40.52 -32.61 24.73
CA ASN A 294 -39.59 -33.38 23.89
C ASN A 294 -38.78 -32.49 22.91
N VAL A 295 -38.78 -31.17 23.11
CA VAL A 295 -38.05 -30.22 22.25
C VAL A 295 -36.63 -30.06 22.81
N PRO A 296 -35.57 -30.33 22.01
CA PRO A 296 -34.19 -30.06 22.43
C PRO A 296 -34.03 -28.55 22.69
N ILE A 297 -33.24 -28.18 23.70
CA ILE A 297 -32.95 -26.77 23.99
C ILE A 297 -32.29 -26.12 22.77
N ASP A 298 -32.57 -24.84 22.50
CA ASP A 298 -31.82 -24.08 21.50
C ASP A 298 -30.32 -24.13 21.84
N ASN A 299 -29.48 -24.52 20.87
CA ASN A 299 -28.12 -24.96 21.13
C ASN A 299 -27.20 -23.84 21.71
N ARG A 300 -27.69 -22.59 21.72
CA ARG A 300 -27.06 -21.42 22.34
C ARG A 300 -27.17 -21.41 23.88
N ASP A 301 -28.26 -21.93 24.43
CA ASP A 301 -28.58 -21.88 25.87
C ASP A 301 -27.99 -23.05 26.69
N CYS A 302 -27.31 -23.99 26.05
CA CYS A 302 -26.84 -25.21 26.70
C CYS A 302 -25.84 -24.97 27.84
N THR A 303 -25.10 -23.86 27.77
CA THR A 303 -24.19 -23.42 28.84
C THR A 303 -24.90 -22.74 30.03
N TYR A 304 -26.23 -22.61 30.01
CA TYR A 304 -27.02 -22.20 31.18
C TYR A 304 -27.49 -23.39 32.03
N ASN A 305 -27.56 -24.60 31.45
CA ASN A 305 -28.12 -25.80 32.10
C ASN A 305 -27.08 -26.94 32.29
N ASN A 306 -25.83 -26.60 32.63
CA ASN A 306 -24.69 -27.54 32.79
C ASN A 306 -24.36 -28.44 31.58
N GLY A 307 -24.98 -28.21 30.42
CA GLY A 307 -24.74 -28.96 29.19
C GLY A 307 -23.42 -28.56 28.51
N THR A 308 -22.74 -29.54 27.93
CA THR A 308 -21.55 -29.33 27.09
C THR A 308 -21.87 -29.67 25.64
N VAL A 309 -21.38 -28.89 24.69
CA VAL A 309 -21.48 -29.21 23.26
C VAL A 309 -20.50 -30.34 22.98
N LYS A 310 -21.02 -31.55 22.83
CA LYS A 310 -20.25 -32.77 22.53
C LYS A 310 -20.70 -33.36 21.21
N MET A 311 -19.83 -34.15 20.59
CA MET A 311 -20.18 -34.92 19.40
C MET A 311 -21.27 -35.93 19.74
N ARG A 312 -22.29 -36.07 18.91
CA ARG A 312 -23.34 -37.07 19.10
C ARG A 312 -22.71 -38.48 19.05
N PRO A 313 -22.99 -39.38 20.01
CA PRO A 313 -22.50 -40.76 19.95
C PRO A 313 -22.88 -41.43 18.62
N GLY A 314 -21.89 -41.90 17.88
CA GLY A 314 -22.08 -42.54 16.57
C GLY A 314 -22.24 -41.59 15.36
N ALA A 315 -22.14 -40.27 15.53
CA ALA A 315 -22.01 -39.35 14.40
C ALA A 315 -20.55 -39.25 13.93
N GLY A 316 -20.34 -38.99 12.63
CA GLY A 316 -19.04 -38.64 12.06
C GLY A 316 -18.78 -37.12 12.07
N PRO A 317 -17.57 -36.67 11.70
CA PRO A 317 -17.26 -35.24 11.56
C PRO A 317 -18.14 -34.58 10.48
N TYR A 318 -18.29 -33.25 10.56
CA TYR A 318 -19.07 -32.51 9.58
C TYR A 318 -18.49 -32.66 8.16
N PRO A 319 -19.29 -32.95 7.11
CA PRO A 319 -18.74 -33.36 5.81
C PRO A 319 -17.89 -32.32 5.09
N PHE A 320 -18.17 -31.02 5.28
CA PHE A 320 -17.44 -29.94 4.61
C PHE A 320 -17.44 -28.65 5.43
N GLY A 321 -16.26 -28.16 5.77
CA GLY A 321 -16.08 -26.92 6.53
C GLY A 321 -16.41 -27.04 8.03
N LEU A 322 -16.62 -25.89 8.67
CA LEU A 322 -16.95 -25.80 10.08
C LEU A 322 -18.42 -26.17 10.35
N ASP A 323 -18.68 -26.93 11.42
CA ASP A 323 -20.07 -27.21 11.84
C ASP A 323 -20.77 -25.90 12.24
N PRO A 324 -21.95 -25.57 11.65
CA PRO A 324 -22.71 -24.35 11.95
C PRO A 324 -22.96 -24.11 13.44
N ILE A 325 -23.04 -25.17 14.25
CA ILE A 325 -23.41 -25.12 15.67
C ILE A 325 -22.43 -24.35 16.55
N TRP A 326 -21.17 -24.18 16.13
CA TRP A 326 -20.18 -23.44 16.93
C TRP A 326 -20.52 -21.96 17.05
N HIS A 327 -21.20 -21.39 16.05
CA HIS A 327 -21.48 -19.96 15.94
C HIS A 327 -22.57 -19.52 16.94
N GLY A 328 -22.20 -18.64 17.88
CA GLY A 328 -23.04 -18.18 18.99
C GLY A 328 -22.93 -19.04 20.25
N THR A 329 -21.94 -19.92 20.36
CA THR A 329 -21.65 -20.66 21.60
C THR A 329 -20.62 -19.93 22.46
N LYS A 330 -20.70 -20.02 23.80
CA LYS A 330 -19.69 -19.42 24.70
C LYS A 330 -18.26 -19.97 24.46
N THR A 331 -18.14 -21.14 23.84
CA THR A 331 -16.89 -21.86 23.56
C THR A 331 -16.37 -21.66 22.13
N GLU A 332 -17.04 -20.86 21.30
CA GLU A 332 -16.67 -20.57 19.92
C GLU A 332 -15.25 -19.99 19.80
N LEU A 333 -14.97 -18.92 20.55
CA LEU A 333 -13.69 -18.20 20.51
C LEU A 333 -12.48 -19.09 20.87
N PRO A 334 -12.47 -19.84 21.98
CA PRO A 334 -11.39 -20.81 22.27
C PRO A 334 -11.16 -21.85 21.16
N PHE A 335 -12.24 -22.35 20.56
CA PHE A 335 -12.16 -23.36 19.50
C PHE A 335 -11.60 -22.78 18.19
N LEU A 336 -12.20 -21.69 17.69
CA LEU A 336 -11.75 -20.99 16.48
C LEU A 336 -10.31 -20.50 16.60
N ASN A 337 -9.92 -19.97 17.76
CA ASN A 337 -8.54 -19.56 18.06
C ASN A 337 -7.57 -20.76 17.91
N SER A 338 -7.84 -21.85 18.62
CA SER A 338 -7.02 -23.08 18.57
C SER A 338 -6.92 -23.67 17.16
N MET A 339 -8.00 -23.64 16.38
CA MET A 339 -8.05 -24.12 15.00
C MET A 339 -7.27 -23.20 14.04
N LYS A 340 -7.63 -21.91 13.96
CA LYS A 340 -7.05 -20.96 13.00
C LYS A 340 -5.54 -20.75 13.29
N MET A 341 -5.11 -20.77 14.56
CA MET A 341 -3.68 -20.72 14.93
C MET A 341 -2.88 -21.93 14.39
N LYS A 342 -3.40 -23.16 14.55
CA LYS A 342 -2.74 -24.38 14.06
C LYS A 342 -2.70 -24.44 12.54
N MET A 343 -3.80 -24.07 11.88
CA MET A 343 -3.87 -23.97 10.41
C MET A 343 -2.83 -22.98 9.86
N SER A 344 -2.68 -21.81 10.52
CA SER A 344 -1.68 -20.78 10.18
C SER A 344 -0.25 -21.33 10.23
N ILE A 345 0.10 -22.11 11.26
CA ILE A 345 1.42 -22.75 11.38
C ILE A 345 1.65 -23.78 10.27
N LEU A 346 0.68 -24.68 10.02
CA LEU A 346 0.77 -25.71 8.97
C LEU A 346 0.97 -25.09 7.58
N LEU A 347 0.20 -24.05 7.24
CA LEU A 347 0.33 -23.33 5.97
C LEU A 347 1.67 -22.58 5.88
N GLY A 348 2.14 -21.97 6.97
CA GLY A 348 3.42 -21.29 7.01
C GLY A 348 4.59 -22.24 6.73
N VAL A 349 4.65 -23.37 7.44
CA VAL A 349 5.72 -24.37 7.27
C VAL A 349 5.69 -25.00 5.87
N ALA A 350 4.50 -25.26 5.30
CA ALA A 350 4.37 -25.73 3.93
C ALA A 350 4.87 -24.69 2.91
N HIS A 351 4.53 -23.40 3.09
CA HIS A 351 4.94 -22.32 2.18
C HIS A 351 6.44 -22.01 2.27
N MET A 352 7.06 -22.10 3.46
CA MET A 352 8.51 -21.95 3.62
C MET A 352 9.28 -23.12 2.98
N ASN A 353 8.80 -24.36 3.17
CA ASN A 353 9.37 -25.53 2.48
C ASN A 353 9.30 -25.38 0.94
N LEU A 354 8.20 -24.86 0.40
CA LEU A 354 8.10 -24.56 -1.05
C LEU A 354 9.20 -23.59 -1.51
N GLY A 355 9.50 -22.53 -0.74
CA GLY A 355 10.60 -21.61 -1.03
C GLY A 355 11.97 -22.28 -1.06
N ILE A 356 12.28 -23.13 -0.08
CA ILE A 356 13.55 -23.89 -0.04
C ILE A 356 13.64 -24.88 -1.22
N ILE A 357 12.52 -25.48 -1.63
CA ILE A 357 12.45 -26.34 -2.83
C ILE A 357 12.75 -25.54 -4.12
N MET A 358 12.39 -24.25 -4.22
CA MET A 358 12.79 -23.43 -5.37
C MET A 358 14.31 -23.24 -5.44
N SER A 359 15.00 -23.11 -4.29
CA SER A 359 16.47 -23.07 -4.23
C SER A 359 17.11 -24.36 -4.78
N LEU A 360 16.53 -25.54 -4.48
CA LEU A 360 16.96 -26.80 -5.09
C LEU A 360 16.83 -26.79 -6.62
N LEU A 361 15.71 -26.32 -7.15
CA LEU A 361 15.49 -26.22 -8.60
C LEU A 361 16.54 -25.30 -9.26
N ASN A 362 16.87 -24.18 -8.62
CA ASN A 362 17.88 -23.22 -9.08
C ASN A 362 19.29 -23.86 -9.09
N ASN A 363 19.69 -24.49 -7.99
CA ASN A 363 20.99 -25.15 -7.84
C ASN A 363 21.15 -26.33 -8.82
N ASN A 364 20.09 -27.08 -9.08
CA ASN A 364 20.08 -28.16 -10.07
C ASN A 364 20.24 -27.61 -11.50
N TYR A 365 19.58 -26.49 -11.83
CA TYR A 365 19.72 -25.84 -13.15
C TYR A 365 21.14 -25.33 -13.40
N PHE A 366 21.73 -24.61 -12.42
CA PHE A 366 23.11 -24.12 -12.49
C PHE A 366 24.17 -25.22 -12.25
N ARG A 367 23.74 -26.45 -11.93
CA ARG A 367 24.58 -27.63 -11.62
C ARG A 367 25.53 -27.43 -10.43
N ASP A 368 25.23 -26.49 -9.53
CA ASP A 368 26.04 -26.28 -8.32
C ASP A 368 25.70 -27.29 -7.22
N ARG A 369 26.31 -28.48 -7.36
CA ARG A 369 26.22 -29.56 -6.37
C ARG A 369 26.79 -29.19 -5.00
N LEU A 370 27.66 -28.18 -4.90
CA LEU A 370 28.22 -27.76 -3.61
C LEU A 370 27.15 -27.07 -2.77
N SER A 371 26.46 -26.08 -3.35
CA SER A 371 25.36 -25.38 -2.68
C SER A 371 24.16 -26.30 -2.39
N THR A 372 23.88 -27.30 -3.25
CA THR A 372 22.87 -28.32 -2.93
C THR A 372 23.19 -29.11 -1.66
N LEU A 373 24.45 -29.56 -1.48
CA LEU A 373 24.84 -30.39 -0.34
C LEU A 373 25.10 -29.58 0.94
N CYS A 374 25.64 -28.36 0.81
CA CYS A 374 26.06 -27.55 1.95
C CYS A 374 25.01 -26.54 2.43
N GLU A 375 23.97 -26.23 1.64
CA GLU A 375 22.94 -25.26 2.02
C GLU A 375 21.56 -25.92 2.04
N PHE A 376 21.08 -26.40 0.89
CA PHE A 376 19.72 -26.95 0.80
C PHE A 376 19.48 -28.13 1.76
N VAL A 377 20.41 -29.09 1.86
CA VAL A 377 20.24 -30.25 2.75
C VAL A 377 20.20 -29.85 4.24
N PRO A 378 21.18 -29.09 4.79
CA PRO A 378 21.08 -28.56 6.15
C PRO A 378 19.84 -27.71 6.42
N GLN A 379 19.45 -26.84 5.48
CA GLN A 379 18.26 -25.98 5.61
C GLN A 379 16.96 -26.80 5.73
N MET A 380 16.80 -27.82 4.87
CA MET A 380 15.64 -28.73 4.91
C MET A 380 15.60 -29.57 6.18
N ILE A 381 16.76 -30.06 6.63
CA ILE A 381 16.89 -30.84 7.87
C ILE A 381 16.52 -29.97 9.08
N PHE A 382 17.06 -28.76 9.17
CA PHE A 382 16.80 -27.84 10.28
C PHE A 382 15.32 -27.41 10.35
N LEU A 383 14.74 -26.97 9.24
CA LEU A 383 13.35 -26.50 9.21
C LEU A 383 12.37 -27.63 9.55
N ASN A 384 12.54 -28.81 8.94
CA ASN A 384 11.62 -29.93 9.15
C ASN A 384 11.87 -30.67 10.47
N GLY A 385 13.10 -30.70 10.97
CA GLY A 385 13.43 -31.28 12.27
C GLY A 385 12.77 -30.58 13.45
N LEU A 386 12.55 -29.26 13.35
CA LEU A 386 11.89 -28.46 14.38
C LEU A 386 10.42 -28.18 14.05
N PHE A 387 10.16 -27.39 13.00
CA PHE A 387 8.81 -26.90 12.67
C PHE A 387 8.00 -27.89 11.82
N GLY A 388 8.66 -28.73 11.03
CA GLY A 388 8.04 -29.89 10.40
C GLY A 388 7.55 -30.91 11.44
N TYR A 389 8.35 -31.17 12.49
CA TYR A 389 7.94 -32.03 13.61
C TYR A 389 6.75 -31.44 14.38
N LEU A 390 6.75 -30.14 14.69
CA LEU A 390 5.57 -29.47 15.25
C LEU A 390 4.33 -29.65 14.37
N SER A 391 4.48 -29.52 13.05
CA SER A 391 3.40 -29.71 12.08
C SER A 391 2.86 -31.15 12.11
N ALA A 392 3.76 -32.14 12.19
CA ALA A 392 3.39 -33.55 12.34
C ALA A 392 2.67 -33.83 13.67
N LEU A 393 3.10 -33.21 14.78
CA LEU A 393 2.43 -33.33 16.08
C LEU A 393 1.02 -32.70 16.08
N ILE A 394 0.81 -31.60 15.37
CA ILE A 394 -0.53 -31.00 15.20
C ILE A 394 -1.47 -32.00 14.50
N VAL A 395 -1.03 -32.58 13.38
CA VAL A 395 -1.82 -33.56 12.62
C VAL A 395 -2.02 -34.85 13.44
N GLY A 396 -0.98 -35.34 14.12
CA GLY A 396 -1.06 -36.49 15.01
C GLY A 396 -2.06 -36.28 16.17
N LYS A 397 -2.08 -35.09 16.79
CA LYS A 397 -3.08 -34.74 17.80
C LYS A 397 -4.50 -34.75 17.24
N TRP A 398 -4.71 -34.28 16.01
CA TRP A 398 -6.03 -34.32 15.35
C TRP A 398 -6.48 -35.75 15.00
N VAL A 399 -5.57 -36.65 14.64
CA VAL A 399 -5.90 -38.07 14.35
C VAL A 399 -6.15 -38.86 15.63
N SER A 400 -5.32 -38.69 16.66
CA SER A 400 -5.40 -39.47 17.91
C SER A 400 -6.43 -38.94 18.92
N GLY A 401 -6.96 -37.72 18.75
CA GLY A 401 -7.94 -37.12 19.66
C GLY A 401 -7.41 -36.79 21.07
N SER A 402 -6.10 -36.88 21.29
CA SER A 402 -5.48 -36.72 22.61
C SER A 402 -5.49 -35.28 23.12
N LEU A 403 -5.57 -35.08 24.44
CA LEU A 403 -5.64 -33.75 25.05
C LEU A 403 -4.27 -33.05 25.18
N VAL A 404 -3.14 -33.75 24.98
CA VAL A 404 -1.73 -33.30 25.11
C VAL A 404 -1.47 -31.84 24.67
N ASP A 405 -0.83 -31.04 25.52
CA ASP A 405 -0.48 -29.64 25.21
C ASP A 405 0.81 -29.50 24.38
N LEU A 406 0.62 -29.23 23.08
CA LEU A 406 1.69 -29.18 22.07
C LEU A 406 2.77 -28.12 22.35
N TYR A 407 2.41 -26.98 22.95
CA TYR A 407 3.37 -25.90 23.23
C TYR A 407 4.32 -26.28 24.37
N HIS A 408 3.81 -26.92 25.45
CA HIS A 408 4.64 -27.51 26.49
C HIS A 408 5.60 -28.56 25.90
N VAL A 409 5.12 -29.48 25.07
CA VAL A 409 5.95 -30.49 24.40
C VAL A 409 7.09 -29.87 23.58
N MET A 410 6.84 -28.76 22.88
CA MET A 410 7.87 -28.08 22.10
C MET A 410 8.85 -27.24 22.94
N ILE A 411 8.43 -26.65 24.07
CA ILE A 411 9.33 -25.94 24.98
C ILE A 411 10.24 -26.93 25.70
N TYR A 412 9.70 -28.01 26.27
CA TYR A 412 10.48 -29.02 26.98
C TYR A 412 11.42 -29.81 26.06
N MET A 413 11.11 -29.93 24.76
CA MET A 413 12.03 -30.50 23.77
C MET A 413 13.39 -29.76 23.73
N PHE A 414 13.43 -28.44 23.95
CA PHE A 414 14.68 -27.68 24.03
C PHE A 414 15.23 -27.54 25.45
N LEU A 415 14.35 -27.41 26.46
CA LEU A 415 14.75 -27.07 27.82
C LEU A 415 15.13 -28.29 28.68
N SER A 416 14.58 -29.47 28.38
CA SER A 416 14.79 -30.72 29.12
C SER A 416 14.70 -31.94 28.18
N PRO A 417 15.71 -32.16 27.32
CA PRO A 417 15.67 -33.24 26.32
C PRO A 417 15.62 -34.62 26.98
N GLY A 418 14.70 -35.47 26.52
CA GLY A 418 14.56 -36.87 26.96
C GLY A 418 13.53 -37.12 28.06
N THR A 419 13.02 -36.10 28.75
CA THR A 419 11.95 -36.26 29.76
C THR A 419 10.60 -35.82 29.21
N VAL A 420 9.79 -36.79 28.74
CA VAL A 420 8.38 -36.56 28.37
C VAL A 420 7.50 -36.97 29.55
N ASP A 421 6.73 -36.03 30.10
CA ASP A 421 5.76 -36.33 31.15
C ASP A 421 4.66 -37.31 30.66
N GLN A 422 4.09 -38.10 31.58
CA GLN A 422 3.06 -39.09 31.24
C GLN A 422 1.82 -38.47 30.58
N SER A 423 1.52 -37.20 30.87
CA SER A 423 0.45 -36.43 30.23
C SER A 423 0.78 -35.95 28.81
N GLY A 424 2.05 -36.02 28.38
CA GLY A 424 2.57 -35.48 27.12
C GLY A 424 2.87 -36.53 26.03
N TYR A 425 2.61 -37.80 26.28
CA TYR A 425 2.95 -38.91 25.39
C TYR A 425 1.89 -39.10 24.29
N LEU A 426 2.26 -38.83 23.03
CA LEU A 426 1.38 -38.95 21.85
C LEU A 426 1.61 -40.26 21.08
N PHE A 427 2.83 -40.77 21.02
CA PHE A 427 3.19 -42.02 20.34
C PHE A 427 4.39 -42.72 20.99
N ARG A 428 4.51 -44.05 20.78
CA ARG A 428 5.61 -44.85 21.34
C ARG A 428 6.96 -44.43 20.78
N GLY A 429 7.91 -44.12 21.65
CA GLY A 429 9.28 -43.67 21.33
C GLY A 429 9.45 -42.17 21.10
N GLN A 430 8.47 -41.34 21.48
CA GLN A 430 8.50 -39.88 21.29
C GLN A 430 9.73 -39.21 21.93
N ASP A 431 10.14 -39.67 23.12
CA ASP A 431 11.33 -39.27 23.86
C ASP A 431 12.62 -39.46 23.04
N THR A 432 12.78 -40.66 22.46
CA THR A 432 13.94 -41.02 21.64
C THR A 432 13.94 -40.22 20.32
N VAL A 433 12.77 -40.06 19.69
CA VAL A 433 12.62 -39.29 18.44
C VAL A 433 12.94 -37.80 18.64
N GLN A 434 12.48 -37.20 19.75
CA GLN A 434 12.78 -35.79 20.06
C GLN A 434 14.28 -35.54 20.24
N VAL A 435 14.99 -36.41 20.96
CA VAL A 435 16.45 -36.30 21.15
C VAL A 435 17.19 -36.43 19.81
N ILE A 436 16.81 -37.40 18.97
CA ILE A 436 17.41 -37.58 17.63
C ILE A 436 17.17 -36.34 16.76
N LEU A 437 15.94 -35.82 16.69
CA LEU A 437 15.60 -34.64 15.88
C LEU A 437 16.34 -33.38 16.35
N LEU A 438 16.47 -33.18 17.67
CA LEU A 438 17.21 -32.06 18.24
C LEU A 438 18.71 -32.14 17.90
N LEU A 439 19.33 -33.32 18.08
CA LEU A 439 20.75 -33.54 17.73
C LEU A 439 21.01 -33.31 16.24
N VAL A 440 20.15 -33.84 15.37
CA VAL A 440 20.24 -33.67 13.92
C VAL A 440 20.09 -32.20 13.51
N SER A 441 19.15 -31.47 14.14
CA SER A 441 18.96 -30.03 13.91
C SER A 441 20.16 -29.21 14.41
N LEU A 442 20.77 -29.59 15.53
CA LEU A 442 21.96 -28.92 16.08
C LEU A 442 23.21 -29.18 15.23
N VAL A 443 23.36 -30.37 14.64
CA VAL A 443 24.44 -30.71 13.70
C VAL A 443 24.27 -30.02 12.34
N ALA A 444 23.05 -29.70 11.93
CA ALA A 444 22.80 -28.97 10.67
C ALA A 444 23.42 -27.55 10.66
N VAL A 445 23.52 -26.87 11.82
CA VAL A 445 24.09 -25.51 11.92
C VAL A 445 25.58 -25.46 11.53
N PRO A 446 26.51 -26.23 12.14
CA PRO A 446 27.91 -26.25 11.70
C PRO A 446 28.10 -26.86 10.30
N TRP A 447 27.20 -27.76 9.85
CA TRP A 447 27.19 -28.27 8.47
C TRP A 447 26.86 -27.18 7.46
N MET A 448 26.00 -26.20 7.77
CA MET A 448 25.76 -25.08 6.85
C MET A 448 26.91 -24.06 6.82
N LEU A 449 27.64 -23.91 7.93
CA LEU A 449 28.65 -22.87 8.11
C LEU A 449 30.01 -23.22 7.49
N LEU A 450 30.57 -24.40 7.80
CA LEU A 450 31.99 -24.70 7.58
C LEU A 450 32.34 -25.34 6.21
N PRO A 451 31.59 -26.33 5.69
CA PRO A 451 32.00 -27.09 4.51
C PRO A 451 32.09 -26.27 3.22
N LYS A 452 31.15 -25.35 2.96
CA LYS A 452 31.16 -24.52 1.73
C LYS A 452 32.44 -23.66 1.62
N PRO A 453 32.80 -22.79 2.59
CA PRO A 453 34.03 -22.01 2.51
C PRO A 453 35.30 -22.87 2.51
N LEU A 454 35.34 -23.97 3.29
CA LEU A 454 36.50 -24.86 3.33
C LEU A 454 36.73 -25.63 2.02
N ILE A 455 35.67 -26.07 1.35
CA ILE A 455 35.76 -26.74 0.03
C ILE A 455 36.16 -25.72 -1.05
N LEU A 456 35.62 -24.49 -1.01
CA LEU A 456 36.03 -23.43 -1.92
C LEU A 456 37.51 -23.07 -1.74
N LYS A 457 37.99 -22.93 -0.50
CA LYS A 457 39.42 -22.72 -0.20
C LYS A 457 40.29 -23.84 -0.78
N LYS A 458 39.95 -25.11 -0.54
CA LYS A 458 40.71 -26.25 -1.10
C LYS A 458 40.71 -26.27 -2.63
N ARG A 459 39.61 -25.88 -3.27
CA ARG A 459 39.53 -25.75 -4.74
C ARG A 459 40.39 -24.59 -5.26
N ALA A 460 40.37 -23.44 -4.59
CA ALA A 460 41.21 -22.29 -4.93
C ALA A 460 42.70 -22.61 -4.78
N GLU A 461 43.11 -23.25 -3.69
CA GLU A 461 44.49 -23.71 -3.46
C GLU A 461 44.94 -24.76 -4.50
N ALA A 462 44.07 -25.69 -4.87
CA ALA A 462 44.35 -26.67 -5.93
C ALA A 462 44.49 -26.00 -7.30
N ALA A 463 43.56 -25.10 -7.66
CA ALA A 463 43.62 -24.34 -8.90
C ALA A 463 44.87 -23.43 -8.97
N ALA A 464 45.27 -22.82 -7.84
CA ALA A 464 46.49 -22.04 -7.74
C ALA A 464 47.75 -22.89 -7.98
N LYS A 465 47.79 -24.14 -7.48
CA LYS A 465 48.89 -25.08 -7.77
C LYS A 465 48.95 -25.43 -9.26
N THR A 466 47.85 -25.84 -9.87
CA THR A 466 47.80 -26.16 -11.31
C THR A 466 48.13 -24.95 -12.19
N ARG A 467 47.68 -23.74 -11.82
CA ARG A 467 48.00 -22.50 -12.55
C ARG A 467 49.47 -22.09 -12.37
N GLY A 468 50.07 -22.38 -11.21
CA GLY A 468 51.51 -22.22 -10.97
C GLY A 468 52.38 -23.22 -11.74
N GLU A 469 51.85 -24.42 -11.99
CA GLU A 469 52.49 -25.46 -12.81
C GLU A 469 52.46 -25.13 -14.30
N TYR A 470 51.31 -24.69 -14.83
CA TYR A 470 51.22 -24.14 -16.19
C TYR A 470 52.14 -22.92 -16.39
N ARG A 471 52.21 -22.02 -15.40
CA ARG A 471 53.11 -20.86 -15.44
C ARG A 471 54.60 -21.23 -15.34
N ARG A 472 54.94 -22.45 -14.91
CA ARG A 472 56.32 -22.99 -15.02
C ARG A 472 56.57 -23.50 -16.44
N LEU A 473 55.64 -24.24 -17.03
CA LEU A 473 55.76 -24.75 -18.40
C LEU A 473 55.89 -23.64 -19.46
N ASP A 474 55.11 -22.55 -19.34
CA ASP A 474 55.30 -21.37 -20.20
C ASP A 474 56.70 -20.76 -20.02
N ARG A 475 57.20 -20.69 -18.77
CA ARG A 475 58.50 -20.08 -18.45
C ARG A 475 59.68 -20.92 -18.95
N ASP A 476 59.53 -22.23 -19.00
CA ASP A 476 60.53 -23.16 -19.53
C ASP A 476 60.55 -23.14 -21.09
N HIS A 477 59.44 -22.73 -21.73
CA HIS A 477 59.39 -22.44 -23.17
C HIS A 477 59.83 -21.00 -23.53
N GLU A 478 59.65 -20.02 -22.65
CA GLU A 478 60.08 -18.62 -22.85
C GLU A 478 61.56 -18.35 -22.51
N ALA A 479 62.36 -19.37 -22.18
CA ALA A 479 63.81 -19.24 -21.98
C ALA A 479 64.60 -18.87 -23.26
N GLY A 480 63.93 -18.57 -24.38
CA GLY A 480 64.52 -18.27 -25.69
C GLY A 480 64.22 -16.90 -26.31
N HIS A 481 63.19 -16.17 -25.89
CA HIS A 481 62.86 -14.85 -26.47
C HIS A 481 62.18 -13.91 -25.46
N GLY A 482 62.84 -12.78 -25.19
CA GLY A 482 62.25 -11.71 -24.38
C GLY A 482 61.24 -10.87 -25.17
N SER A 483 60.05 -10.68 -24.61
CA SER A 483 59.11 -9.63 -25.00
C SER A 483 58.23 -9.27 -23.81
N ASP A 484 58.27 -8.01 -23.37
CA ASP A 484 57.41 -7.51 -22.28
C ASP A 484 55.93 -7.49 -22.69
N GLY A 485 55.20 -8.54 -22.30
CA GLY A 485 53.75 -8.66 -22.47
C GLY A 485 53.02 -8.46 -21.14
N HIS A 486 52.73 -7.21 -20.77
CA HIS A 486 51.89 -6.90 -19.60
C HIS A 486 50.40 -7.27 -19.82
N GLY A 487 50.12 -8.56 -19.93
CA GLY A 487 48.78 -9.13 -19.88
C GLY A 487 48.20 -9.06 -18.46
N GLY A 488 47.69 -7.88 -18.08
CA GLY A 488 47.05 -7.60 -16.80
C GLY A 488 45.70 -8.32 -16.62
N GLY A 489 45.70 -9.64 -16.64
CA GLY A 489 44.53 -10.45 -16.30
C GLY A 489 44.21 -10.28 -14.82
N HIS A 490 43.16 -9.52 -14.50
CA HIS A 490 42.57 -9.43 -13.17
C HIS A 490 42.13 -10.82 -12.70
N GLY A 491 43.04 -11.54 -12.04
CA GLY A 491 42.67 -12.67 -11.20
C GLY A 491 42.00 -12.11 -9.96
N GLU A 492 40.67 -12.23 -9.87
CA GLU A 492 39.95 -12.02 -8.62
C GLU A 492 40.65 -12.84 -7.53
N HIS A 493 41.22 -12.14 -6.55
CA HIS A 493 41.87 -12.76 -5.43
C HIS A 493 40.77 -13.43 -4.61
N PHE A 494 40.79 -14.77 -4.51
CA PHE A 494 39.81 -15.49 -3.69
C PHE A 494 40.00 -15.11 -2.22
N ASP A 495 39.19 -14.17 -1.73
CA ASP A 495 39.19 -13.78 -0.33
C ASP A 495 38.37 -14.78 0.49
N PHE A 496 39.10 -15.69 1.15
CA PHE A 496 38.51 -16.63 2.09
C PHE A 496 37.78 -15.95 3.25
N GLY A 497 38.23 -14.75 3.66
CA GLY A 497 37.61 -13.97 4.72
C GLY A 497 36.20 -13.50 4.33
N GLU A 498 36.06 -12.90 3.15
CA GLU A 498 34.77 -12.47 2.62
C GLU A 498 33.78 -13.64 2.50
N VAL A 499 34.20 -14.75 1.90
CA VAL A 499 33.35 -15.96 1.73
C VAL A 499 32.94 -16.54 3.09
N MET A 500 33.84 -16.55 4.08
CA MET A 500 33.53 -17.06 5.42
C MET A 500 32.57 -16.14 6.18
N VAL A 501 32.75 -14.82 6.11
CA VAL A 501 31.85 -13.83 6.73
C VAL A 501 30.46 -13.88 6.09
N HIS A 502 30.38 -13.95 4.75
CA HIS A 502 29.11 -14.06 4.05
C HIS A 502 28.35 -15.36 4.42
N GLN A 503 29.04 -16.51 4.47
CA GLN A 503 28.42 -17.77 4.89
C GLN A 503 27.95 -17.74 6.35
N MET A 504 28.69 -17.04 7.23
CA MET A 504 28.31 -16.85 8.63
C MET A 504 27.04 -16.01 8.76
N ILE A 505 26.94 -14.89 8.05
CA ILE A 505 25.75 -14.04 8.02
C ILE A 505 24.55 -14.84 7.50
N HIS A 506 24.69 -15.52 6.35
CA HIS A 506 23.64 -16.35 5.78
C HIS A 506 23.17 -17.48 6.73
N THR A 507 24.11 -18.09 7.48
CA THR A 507 23.79 -19.12 8.49
C THR A 507 22.96 -18.55 9.64
N ILE A 508 23.37 -17.39 10.18
CA ILE A 508 22.68 -16.73 11.29
C ILE A 508 21.29 -16.22 10.85
N GLU A 509 21.22 -15.59 9.67
CA GLU A 509 19.98 -15.09 9.08
C GLU A 509 18.99 -16.23 8.80
N PHE A 510 19.43 -17.38 8.26
CA PHE A 510 18.55 -18.52 8.05
C PHE A 510 18.02 -19.11 9.37
N VAL A 511 18.88 -19.32 10.37
CA VAL A 511 18.49 -19.95 11.65
C VAL A 511 17.52 -19.06 12.43
N LEU A 512 17.83 -17.77 12.58
CA LEU A 512 16.94 -16.80 13.25
C LEU A 512 15.68 -16.52 12.42
N GLY A 513 15.85 -16.44 11.10
CA GLY A 513 14.79 -16.24 10.12
C GLY A 513 13.77 -17.39 10.13
N ALA A 514 14.19 -18.65 10.25
CA ALA A 514 13.27 -19.78 10.32
C ALA A 514 12.32 -19.68 11.52
N VAL A 515 12.82 -19.30 12.70
CA VAL A 515 11.99 -19.09 13.91
C VAL A 515 11.08 -17.86 13.74
N SER A 516 11.67 -16.72 13.35
CA SER A 516 10.95 -15.45 13.19
C SER A 516 9.85 -15.53 12.12
N ASN A 517 10.14 -16.12 10.97
CA ASN A 517 9.20 -16.28 9.87
C ASN A 517 8.07 -17.26 10.23
N THR A 518 8.36 -18.35 10.94
CA THR A 518 7.31 -19.27 11.43
C THR A 518 6.36 -18.55 12.39
N ALA A 519 6.88 -17.80 13.36
CA ALA A 519 6.05 -17.00 14.27
C ALA A 519 5.28 -15.89 13.52
N SER A 520 5.89 -15.30 12.49
CA SER A 520 5.27 -14.28 11.64
C SER A 520 4.04 -14.79 10.88
N TYR A 521 3.93 -16.10 10.57
CA TYR A 521 2.73 -16.66 9.94
C TYR A 521 1.48 -16.59 10.82
N LEU A 522 1.61 -16.40 12.14
CA LEU A 522 0.48 -16.18 13.07
C LEU A 522 -0.38 -14.96 12.69
N ARG A 523 0.16 -14.02 11.87
CA ARG A 523 -0.62 -12.94 11.24
C ARG A 523 -1.83 -13.47 10.45
N LEU A 524 -1.73 -14.64 9.82
CA LEU A 524 -2.84 -15.27 9.08
C LEU A 524 -4.04 -15.51 10.00
N TRP A 525 -3.76 -16.12 11.16
CA TRP A 525 -4.76 -16.35 12.21
C TRP A 525 -5.27 -15.03 12.79
N ALA A 526 -4.37 -14.13 13.20
CA ALA A 526 -4.74 -12.90 13.88
C ALA A 526 -5.67 -12.02 13.03
N LEU A 527 -5.38 -11.86 11.74
CA LEU A 527 -6.23 -11.06 10.85
C LEU A 527 -7.56 -11.78 10.53
N SER A 528 -7.54 -13.11 10.36
CA SER A 528 -8.75 -13.92 10.15
C SER A 528 -9.71 -13.86 11.35
N LEU A 529 -9.17 -13.89 12.58
CA LEU A 529 -9.96 -13.73 13.79
C LEU A 529 -10.51 -12.30 13.90
N ALA A 530 -9.67 -11.29 13.67
CA ALA A 530 -10.10 -9.88 13.71
C ALA A 530 -11.19 -9.55 12.66
N HIS A 531 -11.10 -10.11 11.45
CA HIS A 531 -12.10 -9.91 10.39
C HIS A 531 -13.45 -10.53 10.74
N SER A 532 -13.45 -11.78 11.24
CA SER A 532 -14.64 -12.48 11.74
C SER A 532 -15.29 -11.69 12.88
N GLN A 533 -14.52 -11.30 13.91
CA GLN A 533 -15.03 -10.56 15.06
C GLN A 533 -15.55 -9.16 14.72
N LEU A 534 -14.86 -8.41 13.85
CA LEU A 534 -15.34 -7.10 13.41
C LEU A 534 -16.65 -7.20 12.64
N SER A 535 -16.80 -8.24 11.81
CA SER A 535 -18.04 -8.51 11.05
C SER A 535 -19.19 -8.90 11.98
N ALA A 536 -18.92 -9.71 13.02
CA ALA A 536 -19.89 -10.05 14.06
C ALA A 536 -20.38 -8.83 14.85
N VAL A 537 -19.45 -7.98 15.30
CA VAL A 537 -19.80 -6.74 16.01
C VAL A 537 -20.56 -5.77 15.12
N PHE A 538 -20.22 -5.67 13.83
CA PHE A 538 -20.98 -4.85 12.88
C PHE A 538 -22.40 -5.37 12.69
N TYR A 539 -22.58 -6.69 12.53
CA TYR A 539 -23.88 -7.32 12.38
C TYR A 539 -24.76 -7.10 13.63
N ASP A 540 -24.22 -7.35 14.83
CA ASP A 540 -24.90 -7.13 16.11
C ASP A 540 -25.30 -5.65 16.32
N ARG A 541 -24.34 -4.74 16.17
CA ARG A 541 -24.54 -3.31 16.50
C ARG A 541 -25.31 -2.52 15.45
N VAL A 542 -25.32 -2.94 14.19
CA VAL A 542 -25.97 -2.18 13.11
C VAL A 542 -27.23 -2.89 12.60
N LEU A 543 -27.18 -4.19 12.34
CA LEU A 543 -28.34 -4.91 11.80
C LEU A 543 -29.32 -5.30 12.90
N MET A 544 -28.89 -6.04 13.93
CA MET A 544 -29.80 -6.51 14.99
C MET A 544 -30.47 -5.37 15.76
N MET A 545 -29.73 -4.30 16.11
CA MET A 545 -30.30 -3.12 16.76
C MET A 545 -31.49 -2.51 15.98
N THR A 546 -31.49 -2.55 14.64
CA THR A 546 -32.62 -2.04 13.83
C THR A 546 -33.84 -2.96 13.82
N VAL A 547 -33.64 -4.26 14.08
CA VAL A 547 -34.72 -5.25 14.20
C VAL A 547 -35.41 -5.11 15.55
N GLU A 548 -34.65 -5.01 16.65
CA GLU A 548 -35.19 -4.87 18.01
C GLU A 548 -36.07 -3.62 18.19
N VAL A 549 -35.63 -2.47 17.66
CA VAL A 549 -36.41 -1.22 17.66
C VAL A 549 -37.77 -1.39 16.98
N ARG A 550 -37.87 -2.29 16.00
CA ARG A 550 -39.12 -2.53 15.25
C ARG A 550 -40.08 -3.45 16.01
N GLU A 551 -39.60 -4.42 16.78
CA GLU A 551 -40.45 -5.22 17.68
C GLU A 551 -40.92 -4.42 18.91
N GLY A 552 -40.07 -3.55 19.46
CA GLY A 552 -40.43 -2.65 20.55
C GLY A 552 -41.63 -1.76 20.20
N GLY A 553 -41.72 -1.30 18.94
CA GLY A 553 -42.85 -0.51 18.44
C GLY A 553 -44.16 -1.27 18.20
N VAL A 554 -44.15 -2.62 18.22
CA VAL A 554 -45.35 -3.44 18.04
C VAL A 554 -45.94 -3.91 19.38
N ARG A 555 -45.10 -4.10 20.41
CA ARG A 555 -45.54 -4.65 21.70
C ARG A 555 -46.22 -3.65 22.65
N GLU A 556 -46.17 -2.34 22.40
CA GLU A 556 -46.94 -1.35 23.18
C GLU A 556 -48.45 -1.31 22.84
N GLY A 557 -48.88 -1.96 21.75
CA GLY A 557 -50.30 -2.00 21.36
C GLY A 557 -51.18 -2.94 22.18
N GLU A 558 -50.62 -4.03 22.72
CA GLU A 558 -51.42 -5.18 23.16
C GLU A 558 -50.86 -5.89 24.40
N ARG A 559 -50.83 -5.18 25.54
CA ARG A 559 -50.78 -5.79 26.90
C ARG A 559 -51.21 -4.81 28.01
N ARG A 560 -52.50 -4.46 28.05
CA ARG A 560 -53.16 -4.05 29.29
C ARG A 560 -53.80 -5.27 29.94
N GLY A 561 -53.10 -5.88 30.91
CA GLY A 561 -53.68 -6.95 31.72
C GLY A 561 -52.65 -7.87 32.39
N VAL A 562 -52.73 -7.94 33.72
CA VAL A 562 -52.20 -9.01 34.59
C VAL A 562 -50.66 -9.13 34.71
N GLY A 563 -50.15 -8.78 35.90
CA GLY A 563 -49.02 -9.46 36.54
C GLY A 563 -49.53 -10.22 37.79
N PRO A 564 -48.67 -10.69 38.73
CA PRO A 564 -47.23 -10.45 38.82
C PRO A 564 -46.34 -11.67 39.25
N ARG A 565 -45.04 -11.40 39.41
CA ARG A 565 -43.98 -12.08 40.21
C ARG A 565 -42.95 -12.93 39.43
N GLY A 566 -41.68 -12.66 39.73
CA GLY A 566 -40.49 -13.29 39.14
C GLY A 566 -39.31 -12.31 39.03
N GLN A 567 -38.78 -11.84 40.16
CA GLN A 567 -37.69 -10.85 40.19
C GLN A 567 -36.35 -11.43 39.72
N THR A 568 -35.61 -10.70 38.88
CA THR A 568 -34.16 -10.58 39.02
C THR A 568 -33.76 -9.11 38.85
N CYS A 569 -32.71 -8.69 39.54
CA CYS A 569 -32.43 -7.29 39.84
C CYS A 569 -31.25 -6.77 39.02
N PHE A 570 -31.42 -5.64 38.34
CA PHE A 570 -30.31 -4.79 37.92
C PHE A 570 -30.58 -3.35 38.37
N LYS A 571 -29.64 -2.77 39.11
CA LYS A 571 -29.76 -1.41 39.64
C LYS A 571 -29.67 -0.38 38.49
N SER A 572 -30.80 0.25 38.17
CA SER A 572 -30.81 1.51 37.43
C SER A 572 -30.38 2.66 38.35
N THR A 573 -29.57 3.57 37.85
CA THR A 573 -29.39 4.91 38.44
C THR A 573 -30.15 5.88 37.55
N GLU A 574 -31.38 6.24 37.94
CA GLU A 574 -32.18 7.19 37.16
C GLU A 574 -31.67 8.63 37.34
N MET A 575 -31.29 9.28 36.23
CA MET A 575 -31.43 10.73 36.10
C MET A 575 -32.65 10.99 35.22
N GLY A 576 -33.74 11.46 35.82
CA GLY A 576 -34.97 11.76 35.09
C GLY A 576 -34.84 13.00 34.21
N TYR A 577 -35.35 12.94 32.98
CA TYR A 577 -35.63 14.12 32.16
C TYR A 577 -37.00 14.01 31.48
N GLY A 578 -37.79 15.09 31.58
CA GLY A 578 -39.21 15.07 31.26
C GLY A 578 -39.56 15.06 29.77
N ARG A 579 -40.72 14.49 29.45
CA ARG A 579 -41.33 14.50 28.11
C ARG A 579 -41.58 15.94 27.61
N ARG A 580 -41.09 16.26 26.41
CA ARG A 580 -41.78 17.18 25.46
C ARG A 580 -41.67 16.62 24.05
N GLY A 581 -42.79 16.20 23.49
CA GLY A 581 -42.84 15.67 22.13
C GLY A 581 -42.66 16.75 21.05
N ARG A 582 -42.11 16.36 19.91
CA ARG A 582 -42.25 17.05 18.62
C ARG A 582 -42.38 16.01 17.51
N SER A 583 -43.49 16.03 16.79
CA SER A 583 -43.71 15.18 15.61
C SER A 583 -42.88 15.66 14.44
N TYR A 584 -42.28 14.73 13.69
CA TYR A 584 -41.62 15.01 12.43
C TYR A 584 -42.34 14.27 11.29
N LYS A 585 -42.91 15.02 10.34
CA LYS A 585 -43.46 14.47 9.09
C LYS A 585 -42.30 14.09 8.17
N ILE A 586 -42.05 12.80 7.97
CA ILE A 586 -41.16 12.31 6.92
C ILE A 586 -41.96 12.26 5.62
N LYS A 587 -41.54 13.06 4.62
CA LYS A 587 -42.13 13.09 3.29
C LYS A 587 -41.24 12.29 2.34
N TRP A 588 -41.67 11.10 1.97
CA TRP A 588 -40.95 10.28 0.98
C TRP A 588 -41.04 10.94 -0.40
N VAL A 589 -39.88 11.26 -0.99
CA VAL A 589 -39.79 11.70 -2.39
C VAL A 589 -39.05 10.59 -3.15
N LEU A 590 -39.81 9.86 -3.97
CA LEU A 590 -39.30 8.82 -4.84
C LEU A 590 -38.62 9.50 -6.06
N ILE A 591 -37.32 9.26 -6.27
CA ILE A 591 -36.61 9.74 -7.46
C ILE A 591 -35.97 8.55 -8.18
N ALA A 592 -36.53 8.23 -9.34
CA ALA A 592 -35.96 7.29 -10.31
C ALA A 592 -34.81 7.97 -11.10
N PRO A 593 -33.91 7.21 -11.76
CA PRO A 593 -32.57 7.68 -12.05
C PRO A 593 -32.50 8.65 -13.23
N LEU A 594 -31.75 9.74 -13.06
CA LEU A 594 -31.25 10.59 -14.14
C LEU A 594 -29.74 10.78 -14.05
N SER A 595 -29.13 10.92 -15.22
CA SER A 595 -27.71 10.65 -15.44
C SER A 595 -26.76 11.79 -15.05
N ARG A 596 -25.50 11.39 -14.81
CA ARG A 596 -24.24 12.19 -14.75
C ARG A 596 -23.85 12.77 -13.38
N CYS A 597 -22.52 12.93 -13.26
CA CYS A 597 -21.76 13.62 -12.21
C CYS A 597 -21.49 12.88 -10.88
N GLY A 598 -20.28 12.32 -10.80
CA GLY A 598 -19.35 12.54 -9.67
C GLY A 598 -19.71 11.97 -8.30
N LEU A 599 -19.32 10.73 -8.02
CA LEU A 599 -19.30 10.19 -6.66
C LEU A 599 -17.92 10.47 -6.00
N VAL A 600 -17.91 11.31 -4.97
CA VAL A 600 -16.80 11.45 -4.00
C VAL A 600 -17.19 10.69 -2.73
N CYS A 601 -16.18 10.18 -2.02
CA CYS A 601 -16.32 9.25 -0.88
C CYS A 601 -17.27 9.73 0.23
N LEU A 602 -17.89 8.75 0.89
CA LEU A 602 -18.61 8.92 2.15
C LEU A 602 -18.24 7.74 3.07
N LEU A 603 -17.38 7.98 4.06
CA LEU A 603 -17.04 7.02 5.11
C LEU A 603 -16.81 7.72 6.45
N CYS A 604 -17.55 7.26 7.46
CA CYS A 604 -17.39 7.43 8.91
C CYS A 604 -17.24 8.83 9.53
N LEU A 605 -18.30 9.22 10.25
CA LEU A 605 -18.20 10.07 11.43
C LEU A 605 -17.44 9.33 12.56
N SER A 606 -16.51 10.00 13.24
CA SER A 606 -16.55 10.17 14.70
C SER A 606 -15.40 11.04 15.20
N ALA A 607 -15.69 12.28 15.61
CA ALA A 607 -14.99 13.04 16.66
C ALA A 607 -15.67 14.40 16.90
N THR A 608 -15.82 14.73 18.17
CA THR A 608 -16.38 15.93 18.81
C THR A 608 -16.11 17.32 18.20
N ARG A 609 -17.13 18.19 18.32
CA ARG A 609 -17.17 19.62 17.94
C ARG A 609 -16.02 20.48 18.50
N SER A 610 -15.49 21.37 17.66
CA SER A 610 -15.57 22.84 17.86
C SER A 610 -15.31 23.59 16.54
N CYS A 611 -16.05 24.67 16.30
CA CYS A 611 -16.14 25.31 14.98
C CYS A 611 -15.15 26.47 14.81
N VAL A 612 -14.44 26.51 13.67
CA VAL A 612 -14.13 27.76 12.94
C VAL A 612 -14.26 27.47 11.44
N HIS A 613 -14.94 28.35 10.70
CA HIS A 613 -15.08 28.25 9.24
C HIS A 613 -13.76 28.61 8.53
N LEU A 614 -13.27 27.73 7.64
CA LEU A 614 -12.45 28.12 6.49
C LEU A 614 -13.03 27.50 5.21
N THR A 615 -13.08 28.30 4.14
CA THR A 615 -13.49 27.91 2.80
C THR A 615 -12.30 27.37 1.98
N PRO A 616 -12.51 26.42 1.05
CA PRO A 616 -11.41 25.78 0.31
C PRO A 616 -11.03 26.52 -0.99
N PHE A 617 -9.72 26.54 -1.30
CA PHE A 617 -9.17 26.90 -2.62
C PHE A 617 -8.88 25.64 -3.46
N PRO A 618 -9.01 25.66 -4.80
CA PRO A 618 -8.76 24.50 -5.66
C PRO A 618 -7.44 24.52 -6.44
N HIS A 619 -6.67 23.42 -6.34
CA HIS A 619 -5.81 22.85 -7.41
C HIS A 619 -4.57 23.68 -7.91
N PRO A 620 -3.68 23.17 -8.80
CA PRO A 620 -2.42 22.57 -8.34
C PRO A 620 -1.16 23.03 -9.11
N TRP A 621 0.05 22.80 -8.56
CA TRP A 621 1.31 22.98 -9.31
C TRP A 621 2.28 21.80 -9.16
N ARG A 622 3.07 21.55 -10.22
CA ARG A 622 3.94 20.38 -10.40
C ARG A 622 5.43 20.69 -10.13
N GLY A 623 6.04 19.91 -9.24
CA GLY A 623 7.48 19.55 -9.23
C GLY A 623 8.49 20.63 -8.76
N PRO A 624 9.80 20.29 -8.66
CA PRO A 624 10.43 18.99 -8.91
C PRO A 624 11.05 18.33 -7.65
N LEU A 625 11.72 17.18 -7.84
CA LEU A 625 12.38 16.40 -6.78
C LEU A 625 13.63 17.08 -6.21
N CYS A 626 13.87 16.92 -4.91
CA CYS A 626 15.18 16.94 -4.26
C CYS A 626 15.27 15.82 -3.19
N HIS A 627 16.48 15.35 -2.89
CA HIS A 627 16.75 14.16 -2.07
C HIS A 627 16.28 14.26 -0.60
N PRO A 628 16.01 13.12 0.08
CA PRO A 628 15.62 13.09 1.48
C PRO A 628 16.82 13.25 2.41
N THR A 629 16.76 14.24 3.30
CA THR A 629 17.72 14.37 4.42
C THR A 629 17.17 13.70 5.67
N ILE A 630 17.98 12.85 6.28
CA ILE A 630 17.69 12.14 7.52
C ILE A 630 17.56 13.14 8.68
N ALA A 631 16.51 13.03 9.49
CA ALA A 631 16.37 13.76 10.75
C ALA A 631 15.88 12.82 11.85
N LEU A 632 16.74 12.58 12.85
CA LEU A 632 16.44 11.73 14.01
C LEU A 632 15.41 12.41 14.92
N PHE A 633 14.46 11.62 15.42
CA PHE A 633 13.71 11.98 16.62
C PHE A 633 14.59 11.77 17.85
N PHE A 634 14.83 12.84 18.62
CA PHE A 634 15.35 12.74 19.99
C PHE A 634 14.25 13.04 20.99
N MET A 635 13.94 12.06 21.85
CA MET A 635 13.20 12.29 23.08
C MET A 635 14.02 13.19 24.03
N CYS A 636 13.36 14.12 24.71
CA CYS A 636 13.84 14.64 25.98
C CYS A 636 12.68 14.70 26.99
N HIS A 637 12.98 14.37 28.24
CA HIS A 637 12.03 14.07 29.31
C HIS A 637 12.13 15.12 30.43
N ARG A 638 11.16 15.13 31.37
CA ARG A 638 11.08 15.95 32.62
C ARG A 638 10.57 17.40 32.43
N THR A 639 9.82 18.02 33.35
CA THR A 639 9.19 17.57 34.63
C THR A 639 8.00 18.48 35.01
N GLN A 640 7.08 17.93 35.80
CA GLN A 640 5.99 18.57 36.58
C GLN A 640 6.49 19.36 37.82
N PRO A 641 5.66 20.04 38.68
CA PRO A 641 4.33 20.68 38.49
C PRO A 641 4.06 22.02 39.30
N THR A 642 2.80 22.51 39.24
CA THR A 642 1.97 23.26 40.26
C THR A 642 2.19 24.75 40.68
N CYS A 643 1.22 25.61 40.28
CA CYS A 643 0.35 26.55 41.09
C CYS A 643 0.94 27.74 41.93
N PRO A 644 0.13 28.72 42.44
CA PRO A 644 -1.05 29.44 41.86
C PRO A 644 -1.26 30.97 42.23
N ILE A 645 -2.10 31.70 41.46
CA ILE A 645 -3.18 32.69 41.85
C ILE A 645 -2.89 34.05 42.61
N THR A 646 -3.75 35.07 42.36
CA THR A 646 -3.96 36.44 43.00
C THR A 646 -3.00 37.60 42.62
N SER A 647 -3.36 38.92 42.59
CA SER A 647 -4.53 39.73 43.06
C SER A 647 -4.77 41.08 42.29
N SER A 648 -6.00 41.65 42.38
CA SER A 648 -6.49 43.09 42.50
C SER A 648 -5.77 44.31 41.82
N CYS A 649 -6.33 45.52 41.54
CA CYS A 649 -7.46 46.34 42.08
C CYS A 649 -7.88 47.55 41.12
N PRO A 650 -8.60 48.67 41.46
CA PRO A 650 -9.91 49.00 40.80
C PRO A 650 -10.23 50.47 40.35
N LEU A 651 -11.46 50.69 39.82
CA LEU A 651 -12.48 51.81 39.88
C LEU A 651 -12.07 53.28 40.27
N THR A 652 -12.71 54.39 39.81
CA THR A 652 -14.15 54.80 39.87
C THR A 652 -14.62 55.88 38.84
N SER A 653 -15.95 56.10 38.82
CA SER A 653 -16.90 57.02 38.11
C SER A 653 -16.49 58.52 37.85
N THR A 654 -17.28 59.44 37.23
CA THR A 654 -18.76 59.68 37.24
C THR A 654 -19.33 60.55 36.07
N ALA A 655 -20.65 60.83 36.11
CA ALA A 655 -21.59 61.44 35.13
C ALA A 655 -21.46 62.94 34.74
N GLY A 656 -22.02 63.30 33.57
CA GLY A 656 -22.43 64.68 33.18
C GLY A 656 -22.54 64.95 31.64
N GLN A 657 -23.74 65.28 31.13
CA GLN A 657 -24.02 65.71 29.73
C GLN A 657 -24.79 67.06 29.77
N PRO A 658 -24.91 67.90 28.69
CA PRO A 658 -25.10 67.49 27.29
C PRO A 658 -24.55 68.39 26.13
N ARG A 659 -24.78 67.90 24.89
CA ARG A 659 -24.79 68.57 23.55
C ARG A 659 -23.47 68.71 22.74
N CYS A 660 -23.69 68.55 21.42
CA CYS A 660 -22.85 68.38 20.23
C CYS A 660 -21.73 69.44 20.03
N ASP A 661 -20.67 69.24 19.22
CA ASP A 661 -20.69 68.68 17.85
C ASP A 661 -19.49 67.85 17.36
N VAL A 662 -19.74 67.22 16.21
CA VAL A 662 -19.04 66.16 15.47
C VAL A 662 -17.56 66.38 15.12
N HIS A 663 -16.72 65.36 15.37
CA HIS A 663 -15.65 64.93 14.46
C HIS A 663 -15.47 63.40 14.52
N TRP A 664 -15.62 62.70 13.39
CA TRP A 664 -15.31 61.27 13.28
C TRP A 664 -14.30 61.00 12.16
N PHE A 665 -13.09 60.62 12.57
CA PHE A 665 -12.29 59.65 11.82
C PHE A 665 -12.77 58.24 12.22
N LEU A 666 -12.73 57.28 11.29
CA LEU A 666 -12.74 55.86 11.68
C LEU A 666 -11.59 55.10 11.03
N HIS A 667 -10.91 54.34 11.88
CA HIS A 667 -9.66 53.64 11.66
C HIS A 667 -9.95 52.17 11.35
N ILE A 668 -9.36 51.61 10.30
CA ILE A 668 -9.34 50.15 10.09
C ILE A 668 -7.94 49.62 10.44
N ARG A 669 -7.91 48.59 11.27
CA ARG A 669 -6.73 48.07 11.94
C ARG A 669 -6.14 46.91 11.11
N GLY A 670 -4.94 47.11 10.58
CA GLY A 670 -4.22 46.12 9.77
C GLY A 670 -2.71 46.21 10.00
N GLY A 671 -2.27 45.82 11.20
CA GLY A 671 -0.85 45.81 11.54
C GLY A 671 -0.23 44.45 11.27
N HIS A 672 0.78 44.41 10.38
CA HIS A 672 1.87 43.47 10.51
C HIS A 672 3.20 44.21 10.39
N THR A 673 4.04 44.03 11.39
CA THR A 673 5.33 44.67 11.55
C THR A 673 6.36 44.09 10.59
N ARG A 674 7.20 44.97 10.01
CA ARG A 674 8.54 44.60 9.56
C ARG A 674 9.54 45.43 10.35
N CYS A 675 10.41 44.76 11.11
CA CYS A 675 11.65 45.37 11.58
C CYS A 675 12.57 45.60 10.38
N ALA A 676 13.33 46.70 10.43
CA ALA A 676 14.42 46.96 9.52
C ALA A 676 15.74 46.68 10.24
N ASP A 677 16.68 46.07 9.55
CA ASP A 677 18.10 46.22 9.83
C ASP A 677 18.80 46.59 8.51
N GLY A 678 19.79 47.47 8.61
CA GLY A 678 20.53 48.03 7.48
C GLY A 678 21.96 47.49 7.36
N HIS A 679 22.75 48.20 6.55
CA HIS A 679 24.08 47.81 6.05
C HIS A 679 24.04 46.63 5.05
N GLY A 680 24.74 46.66 3.91
CA GLY A 680 25.55 47.73 3.32
C GLY A 680 26.49 47.18 2.25
N VAL A 681 27.09 48.09 1.46
CA VAL A 681 28.23 47.87 0.55
C VAL A 681 27.94 47.22 -0.82
N THR A 682 28.38 47.94 -1.85
CA THR A 682 28.50 47.61 -3.27
C THR A 682 29.58 46.56 -3.56
N ILE A 683 29.34 45.67 -4.53
CA ILE A 683 30.32 45.13 -5.49
C ILE A 683 29.53 44.64 -6.73
N GLY A 684 30.00 44.95 -7.94
CA GLY A 684 29.32 44.58 -9.19
C GLY A 684 29.82 43.26 -9.79
N LEU A 685 29.01 42.66 -10.67
CA LEU A 685 29.40 41.57 -11.57
C LEU A 685 28.81 41.80 -12.99
N PRO A 686 29.47 41.31 -14.06
CA PRO A 686 29.31 41.86 -15.41
C PRO A 686 28.28 41.14 -16.28
N SER A 687 27.70 41.88 -17.23
CA SER A 687 27.03 41.32 -18.41
C SER A 687 28.04 41.09 -19.55
N ARG A 688 28.20 39.84 -19.99
CA ARG A 688 28.88 39.50 -21.26
C ARG A 688 27.85 39.20 -22.32
N ALA A 689 27.79 40.03 -23.36
CA ALA A 689 27.14 39.68 -24.62
C ALA A 689 28.09 38.84 -25.50
N PRO A 690 27.58 37.90 -26.33
CA PRO A 690 28.39 37.19 -27.31
C PRO A 690 28.66 38.07 -28.55
N PRO A 691 29.86 38.00 -29.17
CA PRO A 691 30.18 38.77 -30.36
C PRO A 691 29.65 38.09 -31.64
N SER A 692 29.25 38.91 -32.60
CA SER A 692 29.10 38.52 -34.01
C SER A 692 30.46 38.27 -34.64
N LEU A 693 30.62 37.13 -35.32
CA LEU A 693 31.61 36.95 -36.38
C LEU A 693 30.95 37.23 -37.73
N GLY A 694 31.73 37.75 -38.68
CA GLY A 694 31.35 37.92 -40.09
C GLY A 694 31.80 36.75 -40.96
#